data_AF-A0A954YIX1-F1
#
_entry.id   AF-A0A954YIX1-F1
#
_cell.length_a   1.000
_cell.length_b   1.000
_cell.length_c   1.000
_cell.angle_alpha   90.00
_cell.angle_beta   90.00
_cell.angle_gamma   90.00
#
_symmetry.space_group_name_H-M   'P 1'
#
loop_
_entity.id
_entity.type
_entity.pdbx_description
1 polymer ?
#
loop_
_entity_poly.entity_id
_entity_poly.type
_entity_poly.pdbx_seq_one_letter_code
_entity_poly.pdbx_strand_id
1 'polypeptide(L)'
;MMRQRQNRFAFAKARVPRRGAALVLVLMIISLALAVSYGVLRTQETQTRINVNSNFKSESRQAALAGIAVALRKMNDPDWSGVGTSASGTLSPEQSYSYSYSSGDPSLRVGDDDYANLPYRVTVEAVGYSPASPSATNRSQTTIRAVVQLVPRLLNSAAAPANWNTLNSYTVYQFGDRPSYIDLPARIEGPVHLEGTLHLSDNSPAENSVDDWYKKPFDGLIDEVAVFRKALSQAEVQAIYSAAVNGQLVPAYDDQEPTYWYRFEEPYGATLAFDSAGSSAGVYQGPNSGESGARIASGNQAARFDGVDDYVYLGGLDVEGSDMTILAIFKADDFGYSDGRIISKATSPNESDHYWMLSTIDVSGHQRLRFRVRTEYGTSTLIASSGDLYTGQWVFAAAVFNGSTMKLYKNGVEVGSMSKSGELARNSSVPVFIGNNPTQPWESPRTRYLRDVATMHLLEGVDYRPLTGPIELVRSRQSARTLVNLEEDLLASVSDASATTAQLVHPNRIYSYQLFAGGPTYRVPTCNSSLQDTSLGPNPTSNPLGLFFQSGDLDCDDNVHVEGTLIVGTSSSASTLRLRGAGIDIAPATLKSPIGSNDVYHLPTVLVSDDIFVDDDTVANLNGLVVASDNFELKDGADSISLTLAGRLFARDLFLYARSDWDESESWWWDQHWDFLIPLYNQLVALHLPLLPSGGAVSAYLPEYLEANNILDPTPDVLIKPEVSANGGETHYIWPDWTKPIYLPHPDDARPGQLPGLRWDLIRWEEET
;
A
#
# COMPACT_ATOMS: atom_id res chain seq x y z
N MET A 1 103.00 72.02 37.32
CA MET A 1 104.26 71.85 38.07
C MET A 1 105.01 70.68 37.44
N MET A 2 106.32 70.84 37.21
CA MET A 2 107.32 69.83 36.81
C MET A 2 107.36 69.31 35.35
N ARG A 3 108.53 69.61 34.75
CA ARG A 3 109.15 69.07 33.53
C ARG A 3 109.88 67.75 33.82
N GLN A 4 109.97 66.87 32.82
CA GLN A 4 111.13 65.98 32.49
C GLN A 4 110.83 65.42 31.08
N ARG A 5 111.54 65.65 29.97
CA ARG A 5 112.97 65.59 29.57
C ARG A 5 113.64 64.21 29.77
N GLN A 6 113.73 63.41 28.69
CA GLN A 6 114.97 62.90 28.05
C GLN A 6 114.70 61.63 27.19
N ASN A 7 114.92 61.70 25.86
CA ASN A 7 116.07 61.16 25.08
C ASN A 7 115.87 59.70 24.60
N ARG A 8 115.60 59.48 23.31
CA ARG A 8 116.53 59.28 22.17
C ARG A 8 116.97 57.82 22.03
N PHE A 9 116.64 57.19 20.89
CA PHE A 9 117.67 56.68 19.96
C PHE A 9 117.10 56.65 18.53
N ALA A 10 117.88 57.24 17.64
CA ALA A 10 117.61 57.34 16.21
C ALA A 10 118.33 56.21 15.47
N PHE A 11 117.67 55.64 14.46
CA PHE A 11 118.34 55.06 13.30
C PHE A 11 117.84 55.80 12.06
N ALA A 12 118.74 56.52 11.41
CA ALA A 12 118.49 57.20 10.15
C ALA A 12 118.60 56.20 8.98
N LYS A 13 117.63 56.20 8.07
CA LYS A 13 117.81 55.69 6.71
C LYS A 13 117.02 56.56 5.71
N ALA A 14 117.71 56.85 4.61
CA ALA A 14 117.46 57.82 3.53
C ALA A 14 116.00 58.08 3.10
N ARG A 15 115.67 59.36 2.87
CA ARG A 15 114.43 59.82 2.22
C ARG A 15 114.55 59.74 0.70
N VAL A 16 113.73 58.88 0.08
CA VAL A 16 113.39 58.92 -1.36
C VAL A 16 112.17 59.84 -1.56
N PRO A 17 112.06 60.66 -2.63
CA PRO A 17 110.94 61.58 -2.81
C PRO A 17 109.64 60.83 -3.13
N ARG A 18 108.68 60.81 -2.21
CA ARG A 18 107.39 60.09 -2.32
C ARG A 18 106.32 60.89 -3.07
N ARG A 19 106.57 61.29 -4.33
CA ARG A 19 105.52 61.96 -5.14
C ARG A 19 104.56 61.00 -5.86
N GLY A 20 104.91 59.73 -6.05
CA GLY A 20 104.02 58.71 -6.61
C GLY A 20 103.11 57.99 -5.59
N ALA A 21 103.57 57.85 -4.34
CA ALA A 21 102.84 57.08 -3.31
C ALA A 21 101.53 57.76 -2.85
N ALA A 22 101.49 59.10 -2.79
CA ALA A 22 100.27 59.83 -2.46
C ALA A 22 99.21 59.73 -3.55
N LEU A 23 99.60 59.75 -4.83
CA LEU A 23 98.69 59.59 -5.97
C LEU A 23 98.08 58.18 -5.99
N VAL A 24 98.88 57.14 -5.76
CA VAL A 24 98.41 55.75 -5.65
C VAL A 24 97.50 55.56 -4.44
N LEU A 25 97.80 56.19 -3.30
CA LEU A 25 96.94 56.14 -2.12
C LEU A 25 95.59 56.84 -2.36
N VAL A 26 95.59 57.99 -3.03
CA VAL A 26 94.36 58.71 -3.42
C VAL A 26 93.55 57.92 -4.43
N LEU A 27 94.18 57.31 -5.44
CA LEU A 27 93.49 56.44 -6.40
C LEU A 27 92.93 55.18 -5.74
N MET A 28 93.62 54.60 -4.74
CA MET A 28 93.13 53.47 -3.94
C MET A 28 91.95 53.88 -3.03
N ILE A 29 91.98 55.08 -2.44
CA ILE A 29 90.88 55.59 -1.62
C ILE A 29 89.66 55.91 -2.50
N ILE A 30 89.86 56.49 -3.69
CA ILE A 30 88.79 56.76 -4.65
C ILE A 30 88.21 55.45 -5.19
N SER A 31 89.03 54.46 -5.54
CA SER A 31 88.53 53.16 -6.01
C SER A 31 87.77 52.40 -4.92
N LEU A 32 88.25 52.45 -3.67
CA LEU A 32 87.53 51.89 -2.52
C LEU A 32 86.21 52.63 -2.27
N ALA A 33 86.20 53.96 -2.33
CA ALA A 33 84.98 54.76 -2.16
C ALA A 33 83.96 54.49 -3.29
N LEU A 34 84.40 54.35 -4.54
CA LEU A 34 83.55 53.97 -5.67
C LEU A 34 83.02 52.54 -5.53
N ALA A 35 83.84 51.59 -5.08
CA ALA A 35 83.41 50.21 -4.84
C ALA A 35 82.36 50.11 -3.72
N VAL A 36 82.55 50.85 -2.62
CA VAL A 36 81.56 50.94 -1.52
C VAL A 36 80.28 51.63 -1.99
N SER A 37 80.39 52.75 -2.72
CA SER A 37 79.23 53.48 -3.25
C SER A 37 78.43 52.64 -4.25
N TYR A 38 79.12 51.91 -5.14
CA TYR A 38 78.50 50.96 -6.06
C TYR A 38 77.84 49.79 -5.32
N GLY A 39 78.49 49.26 -4.27
CA GLY A 39 77.92 48.24 -3.40
C GLY A 39 76.61 48.71 -2.74
N VAL A 40 76.61 49.90 -2.16
CA VAL A 40 75.42 50.51 -1.53
C VAL A 40 74.31 50.76 -2.54
N LEU A 41 74.61 51.34 -3.70
CA LEU A 41 73.62 51.58 -4.76
C LEU A 41 72.99 50.28 -5.26
N ARG A 42 73.80 49.23 -5.49
CA ARG A 42 73.32 47.91 -5.92
C ARG A 42 72.46 47.24 -4.84
N THR A 43 72.83 47.36 -3.57
CA THR A 43 72.01 46.87 -2.46
C THR A 43 70.68 47.64 -2.35
N GLN A 44 70.69 48.97 -2.48
CA GLN A 44 69.47 49.79 -2.47
C GLN A 44 68.54 49.48 -3.65
N GLU A 45 69.09 49.30 -4.85
CA GLU A 45 68.34 48.87 -6.03
C GLU A 45 67.69 47.50 -5.79
N THR A 46 68.45 46.55 -5.22
CA THR A 46 67.95 45.20 -4.91
C THR A 46 66.84 45.25 -3.86
N GLN A 47 67.00 46.02 -2.79
CA GLN A 47 65.98 46.21 -1.75
C GLN A 47 64.72 46.90 -2.29
N THR A 48 64.88 47.87 -3.19
CA THR A 48 63.75 48.54 -3.85
C THR A 48 62.96 47.55 -4.72
N ARG A 49 63.66 46.70 -5.50
CA ARG A 49 63.01 45.66 -6.32
C ARG A 49 62.32 44.59 -5.46
N ILE A 50 62.92 44.19 -4.33
CA ILE A 50 62.28 43.27 -3.37
C ILE A 50 61.01 43.88 -2.79
N ASN A 51 61.05 45.15 -2.38
CA ASN A 51 59.88 45.85 -1.83
C ASN A 51 58.76 45.98 -2.86
N VAL A 52 59.09 46.36 -4.10
CA VAL A 52 58.09 46.46 -5.19
C VAL A 52 57.47 45.10 -5.49
N ASN A 53 58.27 44.03 -5.60
CA ASN A 53 57.75 42.69 -5.83
C ASN A 53 56.90 42.18 -4.66
N SER A 54 57.30 42.50 -3.42
CA SER A 54 56.52 42.17 -2.22
C SER A 54 55.18 42.91 -2.19
N ASN A 55 55.15 44.17 -2.63
CA ASN A 55 53.92 44.95 -2.74
C ASN A 55 53.00 44.37 -3.82
N PHE A 56 53.53 44.10 -5.03
CA PHE A 56 52.75 43.47 -6.09
C PHE A 56 52.15 42.13 -5.66
N LYS A 57 52.90 41.31 -4.91
CA LYS A 57 52.40 40.06 -4.34
C LYS A 57 51.25 40.28 -3.36
N SER A 58 51.35 41.28 -2.49
CA SER A 58 50.28 41.60 -1.53
C SER A 58 49.04 42.14 -2.25
N GLU A 59 49.24 42.98 -3.26
CA GLU A 59 48.18 43.62 -4.03
C GLU A 59 47.45 42.63 -4.95
N SER A 60 48.16 41.70 -5.60
CA SER A 60 47.56 40.63 -6.41
C SER A 60 46.72 39.70 -5.54
N ARG A 61 47.18 39.39 -4.32
CA ARG A 61 46.41 38.60 -3.35
C ARG A 61 45.12 39.30 -2.92
N GLN A 62 45.17 40.59 -2.60
CA GLN A 62 43.98 41.38 -2.28
C GLN A 62 42.98 41.41 -3.45
N ALA A 63 43.48 41.57 -4.68
CA ALA A 63 42.66 41.52 -5.87
C ALA A 63 41.99 40.15 -6.05
N ALA A 64 42.72 39.05 -5.83
CA ALA A 64 42.18 37.69 -5.89
C ALA A 64 41.08 37.48 -4.83
N LEU A 65 41.30 37.95 -3.59
CA LEU A 65 40.32 37.90 -2.50
C LEU A 65 39.03 38.69 -2.83
N ALA A 66 39.15 39.84 -3.48
CA ALA A 66 37.98 40.57 -3.95
C ALA A 66 37.25 39.82 -5.08
N GLY A 67 38.01 39.27 -6.03
CA GLY A 67 37.46 38.50 -7.14
C GLY A 67 36.67 37.28 -6.69
N ILE A 68 37.23 36.48 -5.78
CA ILE A 68 36.54 35.30 -5.23
C ILE A 68 35.32 35.70 -4.39
N ALA A 69 35.39 36.77 -3.61
CA ALA A 69 34.24 37.27 -2.84
C ALA A 69 33.10 37.74 -3.74
N VAL A 70 33.40 38.44 -4.84
CA VAL A 70 32.41 38.84 -5.85
C VAL A 70 31.82 37.61 -6.53
N ALA A 71 32.64 36.62 -6.89
CA ALA A 71 32.19 35.40 -7.53
C ALA A 71 31.22 34.61 -6.64
N LEU A 72 31.62 34.33 -5.39
CA LEU A 72 30.77 33.61 -4.42
C LEU A 72 29.47 34.36 -4.11
N ARG A 73 29.52 35.69 -4.01
CA ARG A 73 28.31 36.51 -3.85
C ARG A 73 27.38 36.35 -5.04
N LYS A 74 27.91 36.33 -6.28
CA LYS A 74 27.10 36.19 -7.49
C LYS A 74 26.42 34.82 -7.57
N MET A 75 26.99 33.75 -7.03
CA MET A 75 26.32 32.44 -6.97
C MET A 75 25.07 32.39 -6.07
N ASN A 76 24.89 33.40 -5.21
CA ASN A 76 23.69 33.58 -4.38
C ASN A 76 22.73 34.62 -4.98
N ASP A 77 22.91 34.98 -6.25
CA ASP A 77 22.10 35.96 -6.98
C ASP A 77 21.26 35.23 -8.05
N PRO A 78 19.96 35.54 -8.21
CA PRO A 78 19.09 34.94 -9.23
C PRO A 78 19.64 35.09 -10.66
N ASP A 79 20.43 36.13 -10.94
CA ASP A 79 20.99 36.41 -12.26
C ASP A 79 22.38 35.76 -12.46
N TRP A 80 22.73 34.74 -11.66
CA TRP A 80 23.97 34.00 -11.88
C TRP A 80 23.92 33.23 -13.20
N SER A 81 24.85 33.55 -14.12
CA SER A 81 24.92 32.94 -15.44
C SER A 81 25.45 31.50 -15.44
N GLY A 82 25.91 30.99 -14.29
CA GLY A 82 26.25 29.57 -14.12
C GLY A 82 27.70 29.19 -14.45
N VAL A 83 27.94 27.88 -14.43
CA VAL A 83 29.21 27.24 -14.79
C VAL A 83 29.57 27.48 -16.25
N GLY A 84 30.88 27.50 -16.55
CA GLY A 84 31.39 27.82 -17.89
C GLY A 84 31.47 29.32 -18.19
N THR A 85 31.04 30.18 -17.26
CA THR A 85 31.13 31.63 -17.39
C THR A 85 32.34 32.20 -16.65
N SER A 86 32.80 33.37 -17.10
CA SER A 86 33.87 34.12 -16.46
C SER A 86 33.58 35.62 -16.51
N ALA A 87 34.17 36.37 -15.58
CA ALA A 87 34.09 37.83 -15.57
C ALA A 87 35.36 38.42 -14.97
N SER A 88 35.49 39.74 -15.08
CA SER A 88 36.62 40.49 -14.53
C SER A 88 36.17 41.81 -13.94
N GLY A 89 37.02 42.37 -13.10
CA GLY A 89 36.81 43.66 -12.47
C GLY A 89 38.11 44.34 -12.11
N THR A 90 38.00 45.58 -11.67
CA THR A 90 39.14 46.43 -11.32
C THR A 90 38.87 47.08 -9.96
N LEU A 91 39.84 46.98 -9.05
CA LEU A 91 39.78 47.63 -7.73
C LEU A 91 40.42 49.01 -7.76
N SER A 92 41.53 49.14 -8.49
CA SER A 92 42.26 50.38 -8.74
C SER A 92 42.95 50.31 -10.11
N PRO A 93 43.51 51.41 -10.63
CA PRO A 93 44.32 51.37 -11.87
C PRO A 93 45.48 50.36 -11.85
N GLU A 94 45.90 49.92 -10.65
CA GLU A 94 47.00 48.98 -10.40
C GLU A 94 46.51 47.59 -9.98
N GLN A 95 45.25 47.40 -9.61
CA GLN A 95 44.71 46.11 -9.14
C GLN A 95 43.50 45.67 -9.95
N SER A 96 43.58 44.50 -10.57
CA SER A 96 42.45 43.87 -11.27
C SER A 96 42.32 42.40 -10.92
N TYR A 97 41.13 41.86 -11.13
CA TYR A 97 40.85 40.44 -10.93
C TYR A 97 40.04 39.88 -12.10
N SER A 98 40.13 38.58 -12.30
CA SER A 98 39.20 37.78 -13.08
C SER A 98 38.73 36.58 -12.26
N TYR A 99 37.54 36.08 -12.53
CA TYR A 99 37.07 34.83 -11.95
C TYR A 99 36.31 33.99 -12.98
N SER A 100 36.26 32.69 -12.75
CA SER A 100 35.53 31.72 -13.56
C SER A 100 34.84 30.66 -12.69
N TYR A 101 33.81 30.03 -13.25
CA TYR A 101 33.09 28.92 -12.63
C TYR A 101 33.27 27.67 -13.49
N SER A 102 33.68 26.56 -12.88
CA SER A 102 33.71 25.24 -13.50
C SER A 102 32.91 24.25 -12.67
N SER A 103 32.26 23.30 -13.33
CA SER A 103 31.46 22.28 -12.66
C SER A 103 32.33 21.21 -12.01
N GLY A 104 31.90 20.72 -10.86
CA GLY A 104 32.56 19.67 -10.12
C GLY A 104 33.72 20.14 -9.26
N ASP A 105 34.52 19.17 -8.85
CA ASP A 105 35.70 19.32 -8.00
C ASP A 105 36.89 18.59 -8.67
N PRO A 106 37.94 19.30 -9.09
CA PRO A 106 39.05 18.72 -9.83
C PRO A 106 39.89 17.72 -9.02
N SER A 107 39.74 17.69 -7.69
CA SER A 107 40.46 16.72 -6.85
C SER A 107 39.79 15.37 -6.79
N LEU A 108 38.48 15.29 -7.03
CA LEU A 108 37.72 14.06 -6.87
C LEU A 108 37.95 13.11 -8.04
N ARG A 109 38.12 11.84 -7.73
CA ARG A 109 38.30 10.73 -8.65
C ARG A 109 37.24 9.66 -8.39
N VAL A 110 36.98 8.83 -9.40
CA VAL A 110 36.09 7.68 -9.26
C VAL A 110 36.61 6.79 -8.14
N GLY A 111 35.74 6.45 -7.18
CA GLY A 111 36.09 5.67 -5.99
C GLY A 111 36.31 6.49 -4.72
N ASP A 112 36.41 7.82 -4.80
CA ASP A 112 36.40 8.68 -3.61
C ASP A 112 35.00 8.69 -2.98
N ASP A 113 34.90 8.68 -1.65
CA ASP A 113 33.63 8.70 -0.90
C ASP A 113 32.72 9.88 -1.31
N ASP A 114 33.35 11.01 -1.66
CA ASP A 114 32.68 12.23 -2.06
C ASP A 114 32.36 12.31 -3.56
N TYR A 115 32.69 11.30 -4.36
CA TYR A 115 32.54 11.38 -5.82
C TYR A 115 31.09 11.56 -6.27
N ALA A 116 30.12 11.01 -5.52
CA ALA A 116 28.69 11.23 -5.75
C ALA A 116 28.26 12.70 -5.56
N ASN A 117 29.05 13.51 -4.84
CA ASN A 117 28.80 14.93 -4.62
C ASN A 117 29.30 15.82 -5.77
N LEU A 118 30.08 15.27 -6.71
CA LEU A 118 30.63 15.99 -7.86
C LEU A 118 29.60 16.83 -8.63
N PRO A 119 28.41 16.32 -9.02
CA PRO A 119 27.43 17.11 -9.77
C PRO A 119 26.81 18.26 -8.95
N TYR A 120 26.98 18.26 -7.63
CA TYR A 120 26.53 19.31 -6.72
C TYR A 120 27.63 20.31 -6.36
N ARG A 121 28.85 20.11 -6.85
CA ARG A 121 30.00 20.99 -6.57
C ARG A 121 30.29 21.93 -7.73
N VAL A 122 30.78 23.11 -7.38
CA VAL A 122 31.27 24.12 -8.32
C VAL A 122 32.64 24.57 -7.86
N THR A 123 33.60 24.57 -8.76
CA THR A 123 34.92 25.14 -8.55
C THR A 123 34.93 26.58 -9.05
N VAL A 124 35.24 27.51 -8.15
CA VAL A 124 35.38 28.94 -8.43
C VAL A 124 36.86 29.27 -8.39
N GLU A 125 37.40 29.76 -9.50
CA GLU A 125 38.79 30.19 -9.59
C GLU A 125 38.84 31.70 -9.79
N ALA A 126 39.54 32.40 -8.91
CA ALA A 126 39.76 33.84 -9.00
C ALA A 126 41.24 34.14 -9.09
N VAL A 127 41.61 34.97 -10.06
CA VAL A 127 42.98 35.38 -10.32
C VAL A 127 43.09 36.88 -10.14
N GLY A 128 43.93 37.32 -9.20
CA GLY A 128 44.24 38.71 -8.95
C GLY A 128 45.57 39.11 -9.58
N TYR A 129 45.66 40.36 -10.02
CA TYR A 129 46.79 40.88 -10.79
C TYR A 129 47.27 42.23 -10.24
N SER A 130 48.59 42.36 -10.06
CA SER A 130 49.26 43.64 -9.84
C SER A 130 50.60 43.71 -10.59
N PRO A 131 50.87 44.76 -11.39
CA PRO A 131 49.92 45.81 -11.76
C PRO A 131 48.82 45.28 -12.69
N ALA A 132 47.68 45.97 -12.73
CA ALA A 132 46.46 45.54 -13.44
C ALA A 132 46.65 45.38 -14.95
N SER A 133 47.61 46.10 -15.55
CA SER A 133 47.85 46.10 -16.99
C SER A 133 48.30 44.71 -17.48
N PRO A 134 47.59 44.10 -18.46
CA PRO A 134 47.99 42.83 -19.06
C PRO A 134 49.34 42.89 -19.79
N SER A 135 49.82 44.08 -20.16
CA SER A 135 51.08 44.30 -20.87
C SER A 135 52.28 44.56 -19.95
N ALA A 136 52.10 44.50 -18.63
CA ALA A 136 53.17 44.76 -17.67
C ALA A 136 54.24 43.65 -17.68
N THR A 137 55.50 44.04 -17.76
CA THR A 137 56.65 43.11 -17.79
C THR A 137 57.01 42.51 -16.44
N ASN A 138 56.56 43.12 -15.32
CA ASN A 138 56.75 42.63 -13.95
C ASN A 138 55.38 42.50 -13.27
N ARG A 139 54.61 41.48 -13.65
CA ARG A 139 53.25 41.25 -13.13
C ARG A 139 53.28 40.12 -12.10
N SER A 140 52.75 40.39 -10.91
CA SER A 140 52.42 39.38 -9.91
C SER A 140 51.00 38.89 -10.11
N GLN A 141 50.81 37.58 -9.92
CA GLN A 141 49.54 36.89 -10.05
C GLN A 141 49.30 36.09 -8.77
N THR A 142 48.08 36.12 -8.25
CA THR A 142 47.65 35.23 -7.17
C THR A 142 46.37 34.54 -7.61
N THR A 143 46.33 33.22 -7.50
CA THR A 143 45.15 32.41 -7.80
C THR A 143 44.56 31.89 -6.50
N ILE A 144 43.26 32.09 -6.33
CA ILE A 144 42.47 31.50 -5.25
C ILE A 144 41.46 30.57 -5.88
N ARG A 145 41.41 29.33 -5.41
CA ARG A 145 40.42 28.34 -5.83
C ARG A 145 39.55 27.95 -4.65
N ALA A 146 38.24 28.13 -4.79
CA ALA A 146 37.24 27.69 -3.83
C ALA A 146 36.36 26.60 -4.45
N VAL A 147 36.18 25.48 -3.76
CA VAL A 147 35.17 24.49 -4.13
C VAL A 147 33.98 24.68 -3.20
N VAL A 148 32.81 24.90 -3.78
CA VAL A 148 31.55 25.02 -3.05
C VAL A 148 30.60 23.91 -3.42
N GLN A 149 29.73 23.52 -2.50
CA GLN A 149 28.71 22.50 -2.70
C GLN A 149 27.32 23.08 -2.48
N LEU A 150 26.38 22.75 -3.37
CA LEU A 150 24.98 23.13 -3.22
C LEU A 150 24.42 22.56 -1.90
N VAL A 151 23.66 23.39 -1.18
CA VAL A 151 22.87 23.00 -0.02
C VAL A 151 21.39 22.99 -0.43
N PRO A 152 20.80 21.82 -0.74
CA PRO A 152 19.38 21.72 -1.09
C PRO A 152 18.49 22.29 0.01
N ARG A 153 17.49 23.09 -0.38
CA ARG A 153 16.47 23.62 0.53
C ARG A 153 15.05 23.48 0.01
N LEU A 154 14.89 23.46 -1.31
CA LEU A 154 13.60 23.33 -1.98
C LEU A 154 13.75 22.45 -3.21
N LEU A 155 12.86 21.48 -3.34
CA LEU A 155 12.73 20.62 -4.51
C LEU A 155 11.65 21.19 -5.45
N ASN A 156 11.85 20.98 -6.75
CA ASN A 156 10.89 21.31 -7.79
C ASN A 156 9.74 20.30 -7.78
N SER A 157 8.64 20.62 -7.10
CA SER A 157 7.43 19.80 -7.06
C SER A 157 6.17 20.53 -7.56
N ALA A 158 6.31 21.75 -8.09
CA ALA A 158 5.19 22.61 -8.44
C ALA A 158 4.35 22.12 -9.63
N ALA A 159 4.83 21.14 -10.39
CA ALA A 159 4.08 20.49 -11.47
C ALA A 159 3.22 19.31 -10.97
N ALA A 160 3.31 18.95 -9.69
CA ALA A 160 2.46 17.92 -9.12
C ALA A 160 0.97 18.30 -9.22
N PRO A 161 0.07 17.33 -9.44
CA PRO A 161 -1.37 17.58 -9.40
C PRO A 161 -1.82 18.23 -8.08
N ALA A 162 -2.94 18.96 -8.10
CA ALA A 162 -3.44 19.66 -6.92
C ALA A 162 -3.72 18.73 -5.71
N ASN A 163 -4.08 17.48 -5.97
CA ASN A 163 -4.34 16.44 -4.97
C ASN A 163 -3.15 15.50 -4.73
N TRP A 164 -1.92 15.89 -5.10
CA TRP A 164 -0.72 15.05 -4.99
C TRP A 164 -0.53 14.42 -3.60
N ASN A 165 -0.76 15.19 -2.53
CA ASN A 165 -0.64 14.66 -1.17
C ASN A 165 -1.65 13.55 -0.87
N THR A 166 -2.86 13.66 -1.43
CA THR A 166 -3.90 12.62 -1.33
C THR A 166 -3.50 11.40 -2.15
N LEU A 167 -3.02 11.57 -3.39
CA LEU A 167 -2.56 10.44 -4.20
C LEU A 167 -1.46 9.65 -3.48
N ASN A 168 -0.49 10.35 -2.86
CA ASN A 168 0.65 9.72 -2.19
C ASN A 168 0.32 9.05 -0.84
N SER A 169 -0.89 9.22 -0.30
CA SER A 169 -1.30 8.51 0.91
C SER A 169 -1.73 7.07 0.64
N TYR A 170 -2.02 6.70 -0.60
CA TYR A 170 -2.40 5.33 -0.97
C TYR A 170 -1.21 4.54 -1.48
N THR A 171 -1.09 3.28 -1.09
CA THR A 171 -0.15 2.33 -1.71
C THR A 171 -0.54 2.07 -3.16
N VAL A 172 -1.83 1.88 -3.41
CA VAL A 172 -2.41 1.66 -4.74
C VAL A 172 -3.49 2.70 -4.99
N TYR A 173 -3.38 3.42 -6.11
CA TYR A 173 -4.38 4.38 -6.54
C TYR A 173 -4.82 4.07 -7.97
N GLN A 174 -6.02 3.52 -8.11
CA GLN A 174 -6.72 3.43 -9.39
C GLN A 174 -7.44 4.75 -9.66
N PHE A 175 -7.17 5.38 -10.81
CA PHE A 175 -7.83 6.63 -11.24
C PHE A 175 -8.82 6.45 -12.40
N GLY A 176 -8.99 5.23 -12.92
CA GLY A 176 -9.99 4.88 -13.94
C GLY A 176 -11.29 4.33 -13.33
N ASP A 177 -12.35 4.31 -14.13
CA ASP A 177 -13.67 3.80 -13.73
C ASP A 177 -13.95 2.37 -14.20
N ARG A 178 -12.98 1.71 -14.83
CA ARG A 178 -13.10 0.32 -15.28
C ARG A 178 -12.86 -0.67 -14.14
N PRO A 179 -13.25 -1.94 -14.32
CA PRO A 179 -13.09 -2.93 -13.27
C PRO A 179 -11.62 -3.14 -12.88
N SER A 180 -11.37 -3.30 -11.59
CA SER A 180 -10.10 -3.76 -11.04
C SER A 180 -10.23 -5.21 -10.59
N TYR A 181 -9.23 -6.03 -10.87
CA TYR A 181 -9.17 -7.44 -10.51
C TYR A 181 -8.04 -7.65 -9.50
N ILE A 182 -8.37 -8.25 -8.36
CA ILE A 182 -7.40 -8.61 -7.32
C ILE A 182 -7.68 -10.05 -6.91
N ASP A 183 -6.96 -10.98 -7.51
CA ASP A 183 -7.10 -12.41 -7.26
C ASP A 183 -6.02 -12.92 -6.28
N LEU A 184 -6.34 -14.01 -5.58
CA LEU A 184 -5.40 -14.68 -4.69
C LEU A 184 -4.27 -15.38 -5.49
N PRO A 185 -3.06 -15.49 -4.92
CA PRO A 185 -2.67 -15.08 -3.57
C PRO A 185 -2.06 -13.67 -3.51
N ALA A 186 -2.35 -12.77 -4.47
CA ALA A 186 -1.76 -11.44 -4.48
C ALA A 186 -2.14 -10.63 -3.24
N ARG A 187 -1.19 -9.84 -2.72
CA ARG A 187 -1.39 -8.96 -1.56
C ARG A 187 -1.06 -7.51 -1.86
N ILE A 188 -1.94 -6.62 -1.41
CA ILE A 188 -1.67 -5.19 -1.25
C ILE A 188 -1.71 -4.82 0.23
N GLU A 189 -0.62 -4.21 0.69
CA GLU A 189 -0.50 -3.65 2.03
C GLU A 189 -0.72 -2.14 2.03
N GLY A 190 -1.36 -1.62 3.08
CA GLY A 190 -1.64 -0.19 3.23
C GLY A 190 -2.87 0.29 2.43
N PRO A 191 -3.10 1.61 2.35
CA PRO A 191 -4.36 2.15 1.84
C PRO A 191 -4.51 1.96 0.32
N VAL A 192 -5.72 1.61 -0.11
CA VAL A 192 -6.07 1.36 -1.52
C VAL A 192 -7.24 2.26 -1.92
N HIS A 193 -7.13 2.91 -3.08
CA HIS A 193 -8.22 3.67 -3.71
C HIS A 193 -8.63 3.03 -5.03
N LEU A 194 -9.92 2.69 -5.18
CA LEU A 194 -10.50 2.11 -6.39
C LEU A 194 -11.70 2.93 -6.87
N GLU A 195 -11.60 3.53 -8.05
CA GLU A 195 -12.71 4.26 -8.64
C GLU A 195 -13.68 3.33 -9.39
N GLY A 196 -13.19 2.25 -10.00
CA GLY A 196 -14.00 1.26 -10.70
C GLY A 196 -14.69 0.21 -9.82
N THR A 197 -15.28 -0.80 -10.47
CA THR A 197 -15.80 -1.99 -9.77
C THR A 197 -14.65 -2.89 -9.32
N LEU A 198 -14.74 -3.50 -8.15
CA LEU A 198 -13.76 -4.48 -7.68
C LEU A 198 -14.27 -5.90 -7.92
N HIS A 199 -13.46 -6.69 -8.62
CA HIS A 199 -13.52 -8.14 -8.70
C HIS A 199 -12.47 -8.70 -7.75
N LEU A 200 -12.91 -9.30 -6.66
CA LEU A 200 -12.04 -9.79 -5.59
C LEU A 200 -12.06 -11.31 -5.64
N SER A 201 -10.96 -11.89 -6.12
CA SER A 201 -10.81 -13.35 -6.24
C SER A 201 -11.88 -13.98 -7.14
N ASP A 202 -12.32 -13.25 -8.17
CA ASP A 202 -13.47 -13.60 -9.01
C ASP A 202 -13.27 -14.89 -9.81
N ASN A 203 -12.03 -15.17 -10.20
CA ASN A 203 -11.67 -16.42 -10.86
C ASN A 203 -11.56 -17.56 -9.84
N SER A 204 -10.93 -17.30 -8.68
CA SER A 204 -10.66 -18.32 -7.66
C SER A 204 -10.40 -17.72 -6.27
N PRO A 205 -10.91 -18.34 -5.18
CA PRO A 205 -11.76 -19.54 -5.16
C PRO A 205 -13.15 -19.31 -5.77
N ALA A 206 -13.85 -20.40 -6.12
CA ALA A 206 -15.16 -20.32 -6.75
C ALA A 206 -16.19 -19.55 -5.90
N GLU A 207 -16.87 -18.56 -6.51
CA GLU A 207 -17.96 -17.82 -5.84
C GLU A 207 -19.30 -18.50 -5.97
N ASN A 208 -19.49 -19.22 -7.09
CA ASN A 208 -20.76 -19.24 -7.80
C ASN A 208 -21.87 -19.42 -6.79
N SER A 209 -22.66 -18.35 -6.70
CA SER A 209 -23.77 -18.20 -5.79
C SER A 209 -24.43 -19.55 -5.74
N VAL A 210 -24.44 -20.17 -4.56
CA VAL A 210 -25.48 -21.12 -4.30
C VAL A 210 -26.75 -20.36 -4.71
N ASP A 211 -27.31 -20.81 -5.80
CA ASP A 211 -28.24 -20.04 -6.60
C ASP A 211 -29.48 -19.92 -5.70
N ASP A 212 -29.87 -18.72 -5.23
CA ASP A 212 -30.81 -18.48 -4.09
C ASP A 212 -32.13 -19.30 -4.15
N TRP A 213 -32.42 -19.97 -5.27
CA TRP A 213 -33.48 -20.96 -5.40
C TRP A 213 -33.53 -21.99 -4.27
N TYR A 214 -32.43 -22.39 -3.64
CA TYR A 214 -32.45 -23.31 -2.49
C TYR A 214 -32.85 -22.61 -1.18
N LYS A 215 -32.52 -21.32 -1.00
CA LYS A 215 -32.89 -20.54 0.17
C LYS A 215 -34.40 -20.30 0.19
N LYS A 216 -34.96 -20.35 1.38
CA LYS A 216 -36.36 -20.01 1.66
C LYS A 216 -36.39 -19.24 2.99
N PRO A 217 -35.71 -18.07 3.02
CA PRO A 217 -35.47 -17.35 4.25
C PRO A 217 -36.79 -16.85 4.83
N PHE A 218 -36.81 -16.76 6.15
CA PHE A 218 -37.88 -16.15 6.91
C PHE A 218 -37.48 -14.71 7.23
N ASP A 219 -38.38 -13.76 6.99
CA ASP A 219 -38.18 -12.36 7.37
C ASP A 219 -39.05 -12.05 8.60
N GLY A 220 -38.42 -11.86 9.75
CA GLY A 220 -39.07 -11.47 10.99
C GLY A 220 -38.53 -12.19 12.22
N LEU A 221 -39.37 -12.34 13.25
CA LEU A 221 -39.01 -12.93 14.53
C LEU A 221 -39.54 -14.36 14.65
N ILE A 222 -38.71 -15.30 15.13
CA ILE A 222 -39.12 -16.66 15.52
C ILE A 222 -38.77 -16.88 17.00
N ASP A 223 -39.66 -17.57 17.70
CA ASP A 223 -39.65 -17.82 19.13
C ASP A 223 -40.28 -19.20 19.46
N GLU A 224 -39.96 -19.75 20.62
CA GLU A 224 -40.58 -20.95 21.22
C GLU A 224 -40.75 -22.16 20.25
N VAL A 225 -39.71 -22.46 19.46
CA VAL A 225 -39.72 -23.55 18.49
C VAL A 225 -39.53 -24.88 19.21
N ALA A 226 -40.55 -25.76 19.15
CA ALA A 226 -40.45 -27.08 19.76
C ALA A 226 -40.90 -28.21 18.82
N VAL A 227 -40.26 -29.36 18.98
CA VAL A 227 -40.59 -30.59 18.26
C VAL A 227 -40.85 -31.71 19.26
N PHE A 228 -41.96 -32.41 19.09
CA PHE A 228 -42.43 -33.47 19.96
C PHE A 228 -42.48 -34.80 19.19
N ARG A 229 -42.10 -35.89 19.86
CA ARG A 229 -42.28 -37.28 19.40
C ARG A 229 -43.70 -37.85 19.55
N LYS A 230 -44.70 -36.98 19.75
CA LYS A 230 -46.11 -37.35 19.94
C LYS A 230 -47.03 -36.38 19.20
N ALA A 231 -48.21 -36.86 18.82
CA ALA A 231 -49.26 -36.03 18.25
C ALA A 231 -50.07 -35.35 19.36
N LEU A 232 -49.95 -34.02 19.48
CA LEU A 232 -50.79 -33.26 20.41
C LEU A 232 -52.24 -33.20 19.90
N SER A 233 -53.17 -33.43 20.82
CA SER A 233 -54.59 -33.25 20.58
C SER A 233 -54.95 -31.76 20.45
N GLN A 234 -56.09 -31.48 19.82
CA GLN A 234 -56.65 -30.11 19.74
C GLN A 234 -56.77 -29.44 21.11
N ALA A 235 -57.09 -30.19 22.17
CA ALA A 235 -57.19 -29.64 23.52
C ALA A 235 -55.82 -29.25 24.08
N GLU A 236 -54.78 -30.06 23.85
CA GLU A 236 -53.41 -29.76 24.27
C GLU A 236 -52.84 -28.56 23.50
N VAL A 237 -53.02 -28.51 22.18
CA VAL A 237 -52.61 -27.36 21.35
C VAL A 237 -53.30 -26.07 21.82
N GLN A 238 -54.60 -26.13 22.10
CA GLN A 238 -55.35 -24.99 22.63
C GLN A 238 -54.89 -24.59 24.04
N ALA A 239 -54.53 -25.56 24.89
CA ALA A 239 -54.02 -25.29 26.24
C ALA A 239 -52.66 -24.58 26.18
N ILE A 240 -51.74 -25.04 25.34
CA ILE A 240 -50.43 -24.38 25.12
C ILE A 240 -50.63 -22.96 24.57
N TYR A 241 -51.49 -22.78 23.58
CA TYR A 241 -51.79 -21.44 23.07
C TYR A 241 -52.38 -20.53 24.16
N SER A 242 -53.30 -21.04 24.97
CA SER A 242 -53.88 -20.27 26.09
C SER A 242 -52.81 -19.91 27.12
N ALA A 243 -51.84 -20.81 27.36
CA ALA A 243 -50.68 -20.54 28.20
C ALA A 243 -49.76 -19.47 27.57
N ALA A 244 -49.58 -19.48 26.23
CA ALA A 244 -48.90 -18.43 25.46
C ALA A 244 -49.46 -17.04 25.74
N VAL A 245 -50.76 -16.90 25.57
CA VAL A 245 -51.45 -15.61 25.75
C VAL A 245 -51.38 -15.13 27.20
N ASN A 246 -51.26 -16.05 28.17
CA ASN A 246 -51.21 -15.75 29.60
C ASN A 246 -49.79 -15.68 30.17
N GLY A 247 -48.73 -15.83 29.35
CA GLY A 247 -47.34 -15.79 29.81
C GLY A 247 -46.92 -16.98 30.69
N GLN A 248 -47.54 -18.14 30.49
CA GLN A 248 -47.29 -19.37 31.25
C GLN A 248 -46.76 -20.50 30.34
N LEU A 249 -45.99 -20.14 29.31
CA LEU A 249 -45.55 -21.08 28.26
C LEU A 249 -44.66 -22.20 28.77
N VAL A 250 -43.67 -21.87 29.59
CA VAL A 250 -42.66 -22.84 30.04
C VAL A 250 -43.29 -24.06 30.73
N PRO A 251 -44.15 -23.90 31.76
CA PRO A 251 -44.85 -25.05 32.35
C PRO A 251 -45.71 -25.83 31.35
N ALA A 252 -46.37 -25.16 30.41
CA ALA A 252 -47.24 -25.81 29.44
C ALA A 252 -46.48 -26.62 28.39
N TYR A 253 -45.26 -26.20 28.02
CA TYR A 253 -44.36 -26.99 27.19
C TYR A 253 -43.74 -28.14 27.98
N ASP A 254 -43.23 -27.89 29.19
CA ASP A 254 -42.63 -28.92 30.05
C ASP A 254 -43.59 -30.08 30.32
N ASP A 255 -44.87 -29.79 30.62
CA ASP A 255 -45.93 -30.81 30.84
C ASP A 255 -46.14 -31.71 29.61
N GLN A 256 -45.71 -31.26 28.42
CA GLN A 256 -45.85 -31.99 27.17
C GLN A 256 -44.59 -32.75 26.74
N GLU A 257 -43.47 -32.56 27.45
CA GLU A 257 -42.19 -33.24 27.20
C GLU A 257 -41.72 -33.09 25.73
N PRO A 258 -41.41 -31.86 25.27
CA PRO A 258 -40.79 -31.67 23.96
C PRO A 258 -39.50 -32.49 23.85
N THR A 259 -39.20 -32.94 22.63
CA THR A 259 -37.95 -33.63 22.32
C THR A 259 -36.82 -32.63 22.06
N TYR A 260 -37.15 -31.52 21.40
CA TYR A 260 -36.24 -30.39 21.17
C TYR A 260 -37.03 -29.11 21.42
N TRP A 261 -36.43 -28.12 22.08
CA TRP A 261 -37.10 -26.85 22.38
C TRP A 261 -36.14 -25.66 22.40
N TYR A 262 -36.25 -24.80 21.40
CA TYR A 262 -35.43 -23.60 21.22
C TYR A 262 -36.26 -22.37 21.61
N ARG A 263 -35.90 -21.77 22.74
CA ARG A 263 -36.62 -20.63 23.33
C ARG A 263 -36.09 -19.27 22.89
N PHE A 264 -34.86 -19.22 22.36
CA PHE A 264 -34.22 -17.99 21.93
C PHE A 264 -34.10 -16.88 23.00
N GLU A 265 -33.93 -17.30 24.24
CA GLU A 265 -33.73 -16.44 25.42
C GLU A 265 -32.24 -16.10 25.66
N GLU A 266 -31.40 -16.31 24.64
CA GLU A 266 -29.99 -15.96 24.70
C GLU A 266 -29.76 -14.46 24.46
N PRO A 267 -28.74 -13.86 25.09
CA PRO A 267 -28.41 -12.46 24.87
C PRO A 267 -27.99 -12.20 23.43
N TYR A 268 -28.13 -10.94 23.00
CA TYR A 268 -27.69 -10.48 21.67
C TYR A 268 -26.23 -10.87 21.38
N GLY A 269 -26.01 -11.40 20.17
CA GLY A 269 -24.69 -11.85 19.70
C GLY A 269 -24.30 -13.25 20.19
N ALA A 270 -25.23 -14.01 20.79
CA ALA A 270 -24.98 -15.42 21.10
C ALA A 270 -24.74 -16.22 19.80
N THR A 271 -23.80 -17.17 19.86
CA THR A 271 -23.45 -18.05 18.74
C THR A 271 -24.15 -19.41 18.79
N LEU A 272 -24.76 -19.76 19.94
CA LEU A 272 -25.51 -20.99 20.14
C LEU A 272 -26.94 -20.70 20.57
N ALA A 273 -27.89 -21.48 20.05
CA ALA A 273 -29.27 -21.54 20.51
C ALA A 273 -29.45 -22.78 21.40
N PHE A 274 -29.81 -22.59 22.66
CA PHE A 274 -29.90 -23.71 23.60
C PHE A 274 -31.18 -24.51 23.41
N ASP A 275 -31.02 -25.84 23.36
CA ASP A 275 -32.13 -26.78 23.48
C ASP A 275 -32.52 -26.92 24.95
N SER A 276 -33.65 -26.31 25.33
CA SER A 276 -34.19 -26.28 26.69
C SER A 276 -34.82 -27.61 27.11
N ALA A 277 -35.10 -28.52 26.17
CA ALA A 277 -35.67 -29.83 26.45
C ALA A 277 -34.62 -30.95 26.53
N GLY A 278 -33.48 -30.76 25.87
CA GLY A 278 -32.45 -31.78 25.72
C GLY A 278 -31.03 -31.21 25.74
N SER A 279 -30.19 -31.71 24.85
CA SER A 279 -28.77 -31.31 24.75
C SER A 279 -28.34 -30.98 23.31
N SER A 280 -29.29 -30.86 22.37
CA SER A 280 -29.00 -30.65 20.95
C SER A 280 -28.96 -29.17 20.61
N ALA A 281 -27.97 -28.44 21.12
CA ALA A 281 -27.82 -27.01 20.86
C ALA A 281 -27.71 -26.71 19.36
N GLY A 282 -28.38 -25.63 18.93
CA GLY A 282 -28.26 -25.09 17.58
C GLY A 282 -27.12 -24.08 17.48
N VAL A 283 -26.69 -23.77 16.25
CA VAL A 283 -25.68 -22.75 15.94
C VAL A 283 -26.33 -21.63 15.14
N TYR A 284 -26.20 -20.39 15.62
CA TYR A 284 -26.66 -19.20 14.90
C TYR A 284 -25.73 -18.91 13.70
N GLN A 285 -26.32 -18.63 12.54
CA GLN A 285 -25.62 -18.25 11.31
C GLN A 285 -26.37 -17.07 10.68
N GLY A 286 -26.00 -15.85 11.10
CA GLY A 286 -26.64 -14.60 10.68
C GLY A 286 -27.61 -13.94 11.68
N PRO A 287 -28.67 -14.62 12.18
CA PRO A 287 -29.76 -13.95 12.88
C PRO A 287 -29.31 -13.36 14.22
N ASN A 288 -29.90 -12.21 14.56
CA ASN A 288 -29.65 -11.53 15.82
C ASN A 288 -30.48 -12.17 16.94
N SER A 289 -29.80 -12.74 17.94
CA SER A 289 -30.39 -13.18 19.20
C SER A 289 -30.78 -11.98 20.09
N GLY A 290 -31.60 -12.23 21.11
CA GLY A 290 -31.86 -11.26 22.17
C GLY A 290 -32.83 -10.12 21.84
N GLU A 291 -33.56 -10.21 20.73
CA GLU A 291 -34.59 -9.25 20.32
C GLU A 291 -35.85 -9.37 21.19
N SER A 292 -36.70 -8.34 21.23
CA SER A 292 -37.94 -8.43 22.03
C SER A 292 -38.90 -9.48 21.46
N GLY A 293 -39.12 -10.57 22.20
CA GLY A 293 -39.91 -11.71 21.76
C GLY A 293 -41.43 -11.55 21.89
N ALA A 294 -42.16 -12.66 21.75
CA ALA A 294 -43.61 -12.66 21.86
C ALA A 294 -43.99 -12.21 23.28
N ARG A 295 -45.03 -11.38 23.44
CA ARG A 295 -45.41 -10.79 24.75
C ARG A 295 -45.70 -11.86 25.81
N ILE A 296 -44.64 -12.30 26.47
CA ILE A 296 -44.55 -12.70 27.86
C ILE A 296 -43.99 -11.47 28.60
N ALA A 297 -44.44 -11.26 29.84
CA ALA A 297 -44.09 -10.12 30.67
C ALA A 297 -42.59 -9.74 30.59
N SER A 298 -42.29 -8.45 30.40
CA SER A 298 -40.94 -7.83 30.40
C SER A 298 -39.76 -8.80 30.52
N GLY A 299 -39.16 -9.20 29.40
CA GLY A 299 -37.88 -9.93 29.39
C GLY A 299 -37.78 -11.16 28.49
N ASN A 300 -38.84 -11.63 27.83
CA ASN A 300 -38.74 -12.71 26.84
C ASN A 300 -38.09 -12.22 25.53
N GLN A 301 -37.22 -13.04 24.96
CA GLN A 301 -36.46 -12.74 23.75
C GLN A 301 -36.86 -13.64 22.57
N ALA A 302 -36.52 -13.22 21.36
CA ALA A 302 -36.67 -13.97 20.12
C ALA A 302 -35.43 -13.83 19.24
N ALA A 303 -35.31 -14.70 18.24
CA ALA A 303 -34.31 -14.58 17.18
C ALA A 303 -34.90 -13.81 15.99
N ARG A 304 -34.15 -12.82 15.49
CA ARG A 304 -34.52 -12.02 14.31
C ARG A 304 -33.78 -12.51 13.07
N PHE A 305 -34.57 -12.84 12.06
CA PHE A 305 -34.14 -13.27 10.73
C PHE A 305 -34.45 -12.15 9.73
N ASP A 306 -33.48 -11.82 8.89
CA ASP A 306 -33.51 -10.64 8.00
C ASP A 306 -34.14 -10.89 6.62
N GLY A 307 -34.55 -12.13 6.34
CA GLY A 307 -35.16 -12.50 5.06
C GLY A 307 -34.16 -12.73 3.92
N VAL A 308 -32.85 -12.77 4.18
CA VAL A 308 -31.82 -12.96 3.15
C VAL A 308 -31.19 -14.34 3.28
N ASP A 309 -30.43 -14.59 4.35
CA ASP A 309 -29.68 -15.84 4.52
C ASP A 309 -29.65 -16.39 5.94
N ASP A 310 -30.20 -15.69 6.93
CA ASP A 310 -30.22 -16.09 8.33
C ASP A 310 -30.80 -17.49 8.61
N TYR A 311 -30.11 -18.29 9.43
CA TYR A 311 -30.65 -19.54 10.00
C TYR A 311 -30.06 -19.94 11.35
N VAL A 312 -30.74 -20.86 12.04
CA VAL A 312 -30.17 -21.63 13.15
C VAL A 312 -29.99 -23.07 12.70
N TYR A 313 -28.75 -23.54 12.68
CA TYR A 313 -28.39 -24.91 12.33
C TYR A 313 -28.59 -25.84 13.52
N LEU A 314 -29.44 -26.86 13.38
CA LEU A 314 -29.73 -27.82 14.45
C LEU A 314 -29.12 -29.20 14.21
N GLY A 315 -28.35 -29.39 13.13
CA GLY A 315 -27.80 -30.69 12.77
C GLY A 315 -28.85 -31.69 12.28
N GLY A 316 -28.53 -32.97 12.40
CA GLY A 316 -29.30 -34.09 11.87
C GLY A 316 -30.47 -34.56 12.73
N LEU A 317 -31.26 -33.67 13.33
CA LEU A 317 -32.30 -34.08 14.30
C LEU A 317 -33.31 -35.03 13.67
N ASP A 318 -33.58 -36.14 14.36
CA ASP A 318 -34.62 -37.10 14.03
C ASP A 318 -35.67 -37.17 15.14
N VAL A 319 -36.90 -37.53 14.75
CA VAL A 319 -38.03 -37.76 15.66
C VAL A 319 -38.37 -39.25 15.65
N GLU A 320 -38.26 -39.90 16.81
CA GLU A 320 -38.61 -41.32 16.96
C GLU A 320 -40.13 -41.52 17.06
N GLY A 321 -40.64 -42.63 16.52
CA GLY A 321 -42.08 -42.98 16.50
C GLY A 321 -42.82 -42.71 15.18
N SER A 322 -44.14 -42.94 15.18
CA SER A 322 -45.04 -42.71 14.05
C SER A 322 -45.70 -41.33 14.05
N ASP A 323 -45.49 -40.57 15.13
CA ASP A 323 -46.23 -39.35 15.43
C ASP A 323 -45.27 -38.19 15.67
N MET A 324 -45.69 -36.98 15.33
CA MET A 324 -44.93 -35.77 15.64
C MET A 324 -45.81 -34.54 15.82
N THR A 325 -45.30 -33.58 16.57
CA THR A 325 -45.82 -32.21 16.59
C THR A 325 -44.67 -31.22 16.44
N ILE A 326 -44.86 -30.17 15.63
CA ILE A 326 -43.96 -29.01 15.54
C ILE A 326 -44.77 -27.80 16.02
N LEU A 327 -44.22 -27.04 16.96
CA LEU A 327 -44.75 -25.77 17.43
C LEU A 327 -43.73 -24.66 17.16
N ALA A 328 -44.24 -23.46 16.85
CA ALA A 328 -43.43 -22.25 16.81
C ALA A 328 -44.32 -21.03 17.05
N ILE A 329 -43.74 -19.99 17.66
CA ILE A 329 -44.32 -18.66 17.75
C ILE A 329 -43.51 -17.76 16.82
N PHE A 330 -44.17 -17.03 15.93
CA PHE A 330 -43.44 -16.16 15.00
C PHE A 330 -44.19 -14.88 14.69
N LYS A 331 -43.46 -13.88 14.22
CA LYS A 331 -43.98 -12.62 13.72
C LYS A 331 -43.22 -12.26 12.46
N ALA A 332 -43.84 -12.47 11.30
CA ALA A 332 -43.23 -12.12 10.02
C ALA A 332 -43.26 -10.60 9.81
N ASP A 333 -42.16 -10.02 9.36
CA ASP A 333 -42.07 -8.63 8.92
C ASP A 333 -42.43 -8.53 7.43
N ASP A 334 -42.04 -9.53 6.63
CA ASP A 334 -42.43 -9.69 5.23
C ASP A 334 -42.73 -11.17 4.87
N PHE A 335 -43.52 -11.36 3.81
CA PHE A 335 -43.74 -12.65 3.13
C PHE A 335 -43.22 -12.60 1.67
N GLY A 336 -42.32 -11.67 1.34
CA GLY A 336 -41.74 -11.47 0.00
C GLY A 336 -41.16 -12.74 -0.61
N TYR A 337 -40.65 -13.66 0.21
CA TYR A 337 -40.43 -15.05 -0.18
C TYR A 337 -41.68 -15.87 0.06
N SER A 338 -42.32 -16.29 -1.04
CA SER A 338 -43.59 -17.05 -1.04
C SER A 338 -43.60 -18.34 -0.23
N ASP A 339 -42.48 -18.80 0.32
CA ASP A 339 -42.34 -20.08 1.00
C ASP A 339 -41.32 -20.07 2.18
N GLY A 340 -41.27 -18.96 2.94
CA GLY A 340 -40.33 -18.80 4.08
C GLY A 340 -40.45 -19.92 5.13
N ARG A 341 -39.30 -20.46 5.57
CA ARG A 341 -39.22 -21.58 6.54
C ARG A 341 -39.24 -21.08 7.97
N ILE A 342 -40.15 -21.62 8.77
CA ILE A 342 -40.07 -21.47 10.21
C ILE A 342 -39.06 -22.51 10.75
N ILE A 343 -39.27 -23.78 10.39
CA ILE A 343 -38.31 -24.86 10.64
C ILE A 343 -38.43 -25.91 9.52
N SER A 344 -37.32 -26.44 9.04
CA SER A 344 -37.30 -27.41 7.94
C SER A 344 -36.19 -28.44 8.09
N LYS A 345 -36.49 -29.70 7.76
CA LYS A 345 -35.55 -30.80 7.55
C LYS A 345 -35.64 -31.26 6.10
N ALA A 346 -34.62 -30.95 5.29
CA ALA A 346 -34.65 -31.22 3.86
C ALA A 346 -33.24 -31.28 3.26
N THR A 347 -33.12 -31.83 2.05
CA THR A 347 -31.89 -31.74 1.24
C THR A 347 -32.00 -30.71 0.11
N SER A 348 -33.21 -30.25 -0.21
CA SER A 348 -33.48 -29.18 -1.19
C SER A 348 -34.90 -28.59 -0.94
N PRO A 349 -35.28 -27.45 -1.56
CA PRO A 349 -36.61 -26.87 -1.43
C PRO A 349 -37.73 -27.68 -2.13
N ASN A 350 -37.38 -28.68 -2.95
CA ASN A 350 -38.36 -29.54 -3.63
C ASN A 350 -39.17 -30.39 -2.64
N GLU A 351 -40.44 -30.63 -2.95
CA GLU A 351 -41.34 -31.39 -2.07
C GLU A 351 -40.79 -32.77 -1.69
N SER A 352 -40.28 -33.50 -2.68
CA SER A 352 -39.73 -34.85 -2.49
C SER A 352 -38.46 -34.88 -1.65
N ASP A 353 -37.89 -33.74 -1.26
CA ASP A 353 -36.59 -33.68 -0.57
C ASP A 353 -36.76 -33.30 0.90
N HIS A 354 -38.00 -33.04 1.33
CA HIS A 354 -38.34 -32.77 2.72
C HIS A 354 -38.58 -34.05 3.48
N TYR A 355 -38.12 -34.09 4.73
CA TYR A 355 -38.48 -35.10 5.73
C TYR A 355 -39.65 -34.59 6.57
N TRP A 356 -39.55 -33.35 7.04
CA TRP A 356 -40.66 -32.62 7.66
C TRP A 356 -40.34 -31.12 7.64
N MET A 357 -41.37 -30.29 7.70
CA MET A 357 -41.20 -28.83 7.66
C MET A 357 -42.47 -28.11 8.07
N LEU A 358 -42.32 -27.07 8.89
CA LEU A 358 -43.33 -26.04 9.12
C LEU A 358 -42.88 -24.74 8.43
N SER A 359 -43.74 -24.22 7.56
CA SER A 359 -43.46 -23.05 6.73
C SER A 359 -44.74 -22.24 6.50
N THR A 360 -44.60 -21.15 5.78
CA THR A 360 -45.72 -20.40 5.23
C THR A 360 -45.73 -20.52 3.71
N ILE A 361 -46.88 -20.33 3.05
CA ILE A 361 -46.97 -20.29 1.58
C ILE A 361 -48.04 -19.31 1.09
N ASP A 362 -47.80 -18.60 -0.01
CA ASP A 362 -48.86 -17.87 -0.71
C ASP A 362 -49.78 -18.82 -1.50
N VAL A 363 -51.09 -18.71 -1.29
CA VAL A 363 -52.10 -19.36 -2.12
C VAL A 363 -53.09 -18.32 -2.61
N SER A 364 -52.93 -17.90 -3.87
CA SER A 364 -53.82 -16.96 -4.54
C SER A 364 -53.89 -15.60 -3.83
N GLY A 365 -52.74 -15.08 -3.36
CA GLY A 365 -52.66 -13.79 -2.66
C GLY A 365 -53.00 -13.85 -1.17
N HIS A 366 -53.08 -15.04 -0.60
CA HIS A 366 -53.30 -15.27 0.82
C HIS A 366 -52.16 -16.11 1.39
N GLN A 367 -51.39 -15.54 2.32
CA GLN A 367 -50.33 -16.27 3.02
C GLN A 367 -50.94 -17.25 4.04
N ARG A 368 -50.52 -18.51 4.02
CA ARG A 368 -51.08 -19.59 4.87
C ARG A 368 -50.00 -20.49 5.46
N LEU A 369 -50.32 -21.18 6.55
CA LEU A 369 -49.45 -22.22 7.09
C LEU A 369 -49.35 -23.42 6.15
N ARG A 370 -48.17 -24.02 6.10
CA ARG A 370 -47.89 -25.23 5.31
C ARG A 370 -47.04 -26.22 6.10
N PHE A 371 -47.43 -27.48 6.03
CA PHE A 371 -46.77 -28.61 6.67
C PHE A 371 -46.40 -29.66 5.64
N ARG A 372 -45.15 -30.13 5.66
CA ARG A 372 -44.72 -31.33 4.91
C ARG A 372 -44.31 -32.41 5.88
N VAL A 373 -44.62 -33.66 5.54
CA VAL A 373 -44.17 -34.86 6.26
C VAL A 373 -43.84 -35.95 5.26
N ARG A 374 -42.70 -36.60 5.46
CA ARG A 374 -42.28 -37.80 4.75
C ARG A 374 -42.55 -39.03 5.59
N THR A 375 -43.20 -39.99 4.94
CA THR A 375 -43.30 -41.35 5.46
C THR A 375 -42.58 -42.33 4.53
N GLU A 376 -42.60 -43.62 4.87
CA GLU A 376 -42.17 -44.71 3.98
C GLU A 376 -42.85 -44.67 2.58
N TYR A 377 -43.99 -43.99 2.45
CA TYR A 377 -44.72 -43.79 1.19
C TYR A 377 -44.40 -42.45 0.50
N GLY A 378 -43.33 -41.76 0.89
CA GLY A 378 -42.91 -40.47 0.34
C GLY A 378 -43.48 -39.26 1.07
N THR A 379 -43.20 -38.07 0.54
CA THR A 379 -43.57 -36.79 1.15
C THR A 379 -44.97 -36.34 0.73
N SER A 380 -45.69 -35.67 1.63
CA SER A 380 -46.97 -35.03 1.34
C SER A 380 -47.03 -33.62 1.92
N THR A 381 -47.68 -32.71 1.19
CA THR A 381 -47.84 -31.31 1.58
C THR A 381 -49.29 -31.02 2.00
N LEU A 382 -49.48 -30.53 3.22
CA LEU A 382 -50.73 -29.95 3.71
C LEU A 382 -50.59 -28.42 3.73
N ILE A 383 -51.46 -27.71 3.01
CA ILE A 383 -51.62 -26.26 3.10
C ILE A 383 -52.93 -25.97 3.84
N ALA A 384 -52.92 -25.02 4.76
CA ALA A 384 -54.14 -24.62 5.47
C ALA A 384 -55.23 -24.13 4.49
N SER A 385 -56.48 -24.51 4.76
CA SER A 385 -57.64 -24.09 3.95
C SER A 385 -58.23 -22.76 4.43
N SER A 386 -57.81 -22.28 5.60
CA SER A 386 -58.23 -21.02 6.22
C SER A 386 -57.09 -20.43 7.08
N GLY A 387 -57.34 -19.31 7.76
CA GLY A 387 -56.42 -18.76 8.75
C GLY A 387 -55.29 -17.88 8.20
N ASP A 388 -55.57 -17.02 7.23
CA ASP A 388 -54.60 -16.15 6.56
C ASP A 388 -53.65 -15.41 7.52
N LEU A 389 -52.37 -15.37 7.18
CA LEU A 389 -51.30 -14.74 7.95
C LEU A 389 -51.10 -13.30 7.49
N TYR A 390 -50.74 -12.42 8.42
CA TYR A 390 -50.48 -11.00 8.15
C TYR A 390 -49.16 -10.61 8.81
N THR A 391 -48.42 -9.71 8.18
CA THR A 391 -47.17 -9.18 8.71
C THR A 391 -47.41 -8.37 9.99
N GLY A 392 -46.38 -8.28 10.82
CA GLY A 392 -46.43 -7.52 12.07
C GLY A 392 -47.25 -8.16 13.20
N GLN A 393 -47.81 -9.38 13.02
CA GLN A 393 -48.63 -10.08 14.00
C GLN A 393 -47.94 -11.32 14.55
N TRP A 394 -47.97 -11.50 15.88
CA TRP A 394 -47.56 -12.75 16.52
C TRP A 394 -48.55 -13.86 16.23
N VAL A 395 -48.04 -15.00 15.77
CA VAL A 395 -48.80 -16.19 15.41
C VAL A 395 -48.24 -17.39 16.17
N PHE A 396 -49.11 -18.11 16.86
CA PHE A 396 -48.82 -19.44 17.37
C PHE A 396 -49.22 -20.46 16.31
N ALA A 397 -48.25 -21.23 15.80
CA ALA A 397 -48.48 -22.27 14.79
C ALA A 397 -48.16 -23.66 15.33
N ALA A 398 -49.03 -24.62 14.99
CA ALA A 398 -48.80 -26.03 15.30
C ALA A 398 -49.03 -26.90 14.06
N ALA A 399 -48.12 -27.82 13.80
CA ALA A 399 -48.27 -28.88 12.81
C ALA A 399 -48.23 -30.24 13.50
N VAL A 400 -49.26 -31.05 13.31
CA VAL A 400 -49.43 -32.34 14.01
C VAL A 400 -49.58 -33.46 12.99
N PHE A 401 -48.85 -34.55 13.18
CA PHE A 401 -48.99 -35.79 12.45
C PHE A 401 -49.15 -36.95 13.44
N ASN A 402 -50.21 -37.74 13.31
CA ASN A 402 -50.56 -38.82 14.25
C ASN A 402 -50.45 -40.23 13.63
N GLY A 403 -49.57 -40.39 12.64
CA GLY A 403 -49.43 -41.64 11.88
C GLY A 403 -50.53 -41.92 10.86
N SER A 404 -51.64 -41.16 10.87
CA SER A 404 -52.78 -41.34 9.94
C SER A 404 -53.34 -40.04 9.34
N THR A 405 -53.05 -38.90 9.96
CA THR A 405 -53.61 -37.60 9.63
C THR A 405 -52.58 -36.50 9.92
N MET A 406 -52.45 -35.56 8.98
CA MET A 406 -51.76 -34.28 9.16
C MET A 406 -52.77 -33.21 9.55
N LYS A 407 -52.40 -32.31 10.47
CA LYS A 407 -53.20 -31.16 10.89
C LYS A 407 -52.34 -29.91 11.06
N LEU A 408 -52.94 -28.76 10.78
CA LEU A 408 -52.37 -27.44 11.04
C LEU A 408 -53.29 -26.65 11.97
N TYR A 409 -52.72 -25.97 12.95
CA TYR A 409 -53.44 -25.08 13.86
C TYR A 409 -52.80 -23.69 13.85
N LYS A 410 -53.64 -22.66 13.91
CA LYS A 410 -53.25 -21.26 14.08
C LYS A 410 -53.94 -20.72 15.33
N ASN A 411 -53.17 -20.17 16.27
CA ASN A 411 -53.69 -19.59 17.51
C ASN A 411 -54.64 -20.54 18.25
N GLY A 412 -54.26 -21.82 18.32
CA GLY A 412 -55.03 -22.88 18.97
C GLY A 412 -56.15 -23.50 18.11
N VAL A 413 -56.54 -22.93 16.98
CA VAL A 413 -57.68 -23.42 16.16
C VAL A 413 -57.21 -24.20 14.94
N GLU A 414 -57.83 -25.34 14.62
CA GLU A 414 -57.53 -26.14 13.42
C GLU A 414 -57.87 -25.36 12.14
N VAL A 415 -56.90 -25.22 11.24
CA VAL A 415 -57.02 -24.47 9.96
C VAL A 415 -56.78 -25.35 8.72
N GLY A 416 -56.42 -26.61 8.90
CA GLY A 416 -56.27 -27.58 7.80
C GLY A 416 -56.07 -29.01 8.30
N SER A 417 -56.56 -29.98 7.52
CA SER A 417 -56.38 -31.41 7.80
C SER A 417 -56.33 -32.23 6.50
N MET A 418 -55.53 -33.31 6.50
CA MET A 418 -55.39 -34.24 5.38
C MET A 418 -55.02 -35.64 5.89
N SER A 419 -55.54 -36.69 5.26
CA SER A 419 -55.13 -38.08 5.54
C SER A 419 -53.72 -38.36 5.00
N LYS A 420 -52.85 -38.93 5.84
CA LYS A 420 -51.51 -39.38 5.46
C LYS A 420 -51.10 -40.51 6.41
N SER A 421 -50.67 -41.65 5.88
CA SER A 421 -50.27 -42.79 6.70
C SER A 421 -48.79 -43.15 6.54
N GLY A 422 -48.28 -43.95 7.48
CA GLY A 422 -46.94 -44.55 7.46
C GLY A 422 -46.04 -44.02 8.58
N GLU A 423 -44.92 -44.71 8.80
CA GLU A 423 -43.92 -44.27 9.77
C GLU A 423 -43.14 -43.06 9.26
N LEU A 424 -42.71 -42.18 10.17
CA LEU A 424 -41.88 -41.03 9.85
C LEU A 424 -40.53 -41.49 9.27
N ALA A 425 -40.16 -40.94 8.11
CA ALA A 425 -38.84 -41.16 7.56
C ALA A 425 -37.77 -40.46 8.42
N ARG A 426 -36.60 -41.08 8.53
CA ARG A 426 -35.46 -40.60 9.32
C ARG A 426 -34.19 -40.61 8.50
N ASN A 427 -33.33 -39.64 8.74
CA ASN A 427 -32.00 -39.59 8.17
C ASN A 427 -31.18 -38.55 8.96
N SER A 428 -30.27 -39.04 9.80
CA SER A 428 -29.40 -38.21 10.62
C SER A 428 -28.37 -37.43 9.80
N SER A 429 -28.18 -37.75 8.52
CA SER A 429 -27.34 -36.96 7.61
C SER A 429 -28.06 -35.75 7.00
N VAL A 430 -29.38 -35.63 7.19
CA VAL A 430 -30.17 -34.51 6.64
C VAL A 430 -30.30 -33.41 7.69
N PRO A 431 -29.81 -32.19 7.42
CA PRO A 431 -29.81 -31.12 8.40
C PRO A 431 -31.19 -30.52 8.64
N VAL A 432 -31.31 -29.85 9.79
CA VAL A 432 -32.49 -29.10 10.22
C VAL A 432 -32.10 -27.65 10.46
N PHE A 433 -32.83 -26.72 9.83
CA PHE A 433 -32.62 -25.28 9.97
C PHE A 433 -33.91 -24.65 10.54
N ILE A 434 -33.75 -23.69 11.45
CA ILE A 434 -34.80 -22.71 11.80
C ILE A 434 -34.55 -21.45 10.97
N GLY A 435 -35.60 -20.85 10.41
CA GLY A 435 -35.53 -19.59 9.66
C GLY A 435 -35.15 -19.70 8.19
N ASN A 436 -34.66 -20.85 7.71
CA ASN A 436 -34.34 -21.05 6.30
C ASN A 436 -34.52 -22.52 5.87
N ASN A 437 -34.41 -22.78 4.57
CA ASN A 437 -34.35 -24.15 4.07
C ASN A 437 -32.97 -24.72 4.35
N PRO A 438 -32.85 -25.95 4.88
CA PRO A 438 -31.56 -26.57 5.02
C PRO A 438 -30.88 -26.65 3.68
N THR A 439 -29.68 -26.17 3.74
CA THR A 439 -28.72 -26.17 2.68
C THR A 439 -27.70 -27.18 3.17
N GLN A 440 -27.26 -28.14 2.35
CA GLN A 440 -25.99 -28.79 2.69
C GLN A 440 -24.95 -27.66 2.82
N PRO A 441 -23.85 -27.75 3.58
CA PRO A 441 -23.11 -26.56 4.00
C PRO A 441 -22.56 -25.83 2.76
N TRP A 442 -23.23 -24.77 2.33
CA TRP A 442 -22.95 -24.06 1.08
C TRP A 442 -22.51 -22.63 1.42
N GLU A 443 -21.51 -22.49 2.28
CA GLU A 443 -20.63 -21.34 2.08
C GLU A 443 -19.81 -21.62 0.82
N SER A 444 -19.64 -20.63 -0.05
CA SER A 444 -18.77 -20.81 -1.22
C SER A 444 -17.32 -21.05 -0.72
N PRO A 445 -16.50 -21.81 -1.47
CA PRO A 445 -15.07 -21.92 -1.19
C PRO A 445 -14.43 -20.55 -0.98
N ARG A 446 -14.88 -19.53 -1.74
CA ARG A 446 -14.42 -18.14 -1.58
C ARG A 446 -14.78 -17.53 -0.24
N THR A 447 -16.05 -17.53 0.16
CA THR A 447 -16.45 -16.98 1.47
C THR A 447 -15.71 -17.68 2.59
N ARG A 448 -15.59 -19.01 2.52
CA ARG A 448 -14.83 -19.74 3.52
C ARG A 448 -13.37 -19.29 3.56
N TYR A 449 -12.71 -19.25 2.41
CA TYR A 449 -11.31 -18.86 2.32
C TYR A 449 -11.09 -17.44 2.88
N LEU A 450 -11.87 -16.45 2.42
CA LEU A 450 -11.75 -15.05 2.84
C LEU A 450 -11.98 -14.88 4.35
N ARG A 451 -13.00 -15.54 4.91
CA ARG A 451 -13.28 -15.51 6.35
C ARG A 451 -12.18 -16.17 7.17
N ASP A 452 -11.63 -17.26 6.67
CA ASP A 452 -10.54 -17.98 7.33
C ASP A 452 -9.25 -17.16 7.36
N VAL A 453 -8.84 -16.51 6.26
CA VAL A 453 -7.65 -15.66 6.27
C VAL A 453 -7.80 -14.45 7.19
N ALA A 454 -9.01 -13.90 7.32
CA ALA A 454 -9.30 -12.82 8.28
C ALA A 454 -9.26 -13.33 9.73
N THR A 455 -9.80 -14.52 9.98
CA THR A 455 -9.82 -15.14 11.31
C THR A 455 -8.42 -15.54 11.76
N MET A 456 -7.61 -16.14 10.87
CA MET A 456 -6.20 -16.47 11.12
C MET A 456 -5.40 -15.21 11.51
N HIS A 457 -5.63 -14.09 10.82
CA HIS A 457 -4.99 -12.82 11.16
C HIS A 457 -5.33 -12.37 12.58
N LEU A 458 -6.62 -12.42 12.94
CA LEU A 458 -7.10 -11.96 14.25
C LEU A 458 -6.70 -12.87 15.42
N LEU A 459 -6.71 -14.18 15.22
CA LEU A 459 -6.52 -15.16 16.29
C LEU A 459 -5.09 -15.68 16.39
N GLU A 460 -4.38 -15.79 15.27
CA GLU A 460 -3.07 -16.47 15.18
C GLU A 460 -1.94 -15.52 14.74
N GLY A 461 -2.28 -14.35 14.22
CA GLY A 461 -1.31 -13.37 13.71
C GLY A 461 -0.71 -13.73 12.34
N VAL A 462 -1.19 -14.81 11.71
CA VAL A 462 -0.86 -15.18 10.33
C VAL A 462 -1.81 -14.43 9.40
N ASP A 463 -1.28 -13.53 8.57
CA ASP A 463 -2.09 -12.76 7.63
C ASP A 463 -1.85 -13.29 6.22
N TYR A 464 -2.90 -13.81 5.58
CA TYR A 464 -2.97 -14.24 4.18
C TYR A 464 -3.95 -13.40 3.35
N ARG A 465 -4.44 -12.28 3.90
CA ARG A 465 -5.44 -11.47 3.20
C ARG A 465 -4.86 -10.80 1.95
N PRO A 466 -5.67 -10.65 0.88
CA PRO A 466 -5.27 -9.93 -0.33
C PRO A 466 -5.22 -8.41 -0.13
N LEU A 467 -5.98 -7.88 0.84
CA LEU A 467 -6.05 -6.47 1.18
C LEU A 467 -5.94 -6.32 2.70
N THR A 468 -4.89 -5.68 3.19
CA THR A 468 -4.63 -5.58 4.65
C THR A 468 -4.86 -4.19 5.23
N GLY A 469 -4.93 -3.15 4.39
CA GLY A 469 -5.15 -1.76 4.80
C GLY A 469 -6.55 -1.22 4.51
N PRO A 470 -6.80 0.08 4.80
CA PRO A 470 -8.06 0.74 4.49
C PRO A 470 -8.34 0.77 2.98
N ILE A 471 -9.60 0.56 2.60
CA ILE A 471 -10.05 0.55 1.21
C ILE A 471 -11.02 1.72 1.04
N GLU A 472 -10.76 2.57 0.06
CA GLU A 472 -11.67 3.60 -0.39
C GLU A 472 -12.14 3.25 -1.80
N LEU A 473 -13.44 3.02 -1.96
CA LEU A 473 -14.03 2.66 -3.25
C LEU A 473 -15.38 3.33 -3.47
N VAL A 474 -15.80 3.49 -4.73
CA VAL A 474 -17.12 4.04 -5.04
C VAL A 474 -18.18 2.97 -4.75
N ARG A 475 -18.80 3.03 -3.57
CA ARG A 475 -19.72 1.97 -3.07
C ARG A 475 -20.90 1.77 -3.99
N SER A 476 -21.41 2.83 -4.61
CA SER A 476 -22.55 2.74 -5.54
C SER A 476 -22.26 1.98 -6.84
N ARG A 477 -20.98 1.70 -7.14
CA ARG A 477 -20.58 0.89 -8.30
C ARG A 477 -20.43 -0.59 -7.93
N GLN A 478 -20.30 -0.93 -6.65
CA GLN A 478 -20.02 -2.29 -6.22
C GLN A 478 -21.27 -3.15 -6.16
N SER A 479 -21.10 -4.45 -6.39
CA SER A 479 -22.14 -5.42 -6.08
C SER A 479 -22.30 -5.56 -4.56
N ALA A 480 -23.50 -5.92 -4.09
CA ALA A 480 -23.71 -6.22 -2.67
C ALA A 480 -22.77 -7.33 -2.18
N ARG A 481 -22.49 -8.30 -3.05
CA ARG A 481 -21.62 -9.43 -2.77
C ARG A 481 -20.16 -9.01 -2.57
N THR A 482 -19.63 -8.14 -3.42
CA THR A 482 -18.28 -7.58 -3.26
C THR A 482 -18.13 -6.87 -1.92
N LEU A 483 -19.16 -6.11 -1.49
CA LEU A 483 -19.15 -5.42 -0.20
C LEU A 483 -19.16 -6.41 0.98
N VAL A 484 -19.95 -7.48 0.92
CA VAL A 484 -19.95 -8.58 1.91
C VAL A 484 -18.57 -9.25 1.98
N ASN A 485 -17.99 -9.61 0.83
CA ASN A 485 -16.67 -10.24 0.77
C ASN A 485 -15.58 -9.37 1.43
N LEU A 486 -15.70 -8.03 1.34
CA LEU A 486 -14.78 -7.09 1.96
C LEU A 486 -15.06 -6.86 3.45
N GLU A 487 -16.29 -6.47 3.80
CA GLU A 487 -16.63 -5.96 5.14
C GLU A 487 -16.92 -7.09 6.13
N GLU A 488 -17.50 -8.20 5.68
CA GLU A 488 -17.92 -9.32 6.52
C GLU A 488 -16.94 -10.49 6.45
N ASP A 489 -16.55 -10.92 5.24
CA ASP A 489 -15.65 -12.06 5.09
C ASP A 489 -14.19 -11.67 5.37
N LEU A 490 -13.66 -10.60 4.75
CA LEU A 490 -12.28 -10.14 4.99
C LEU A 490 -12.10 -9.23 6.21
N LEU A 491 -13.20 -8.74 6.80
CA LEU A 491 -13.18 -7.76 7.89
C LEU A 491 -12.38 -6.50 7.55
N ALA A 492 -12.43 -6.08 6.29
CA ALA A 492 -11.70 -4.91 5.78
C ALA A 492 -12.42 -3.60 6.13
N SER A 493 -11.64 -2.54 6.35
CA SER A 493 -12.17 -1.19 6.57
C SER A 493 -12.48 -0.51 5.23
N VAL A 494 -13.75 -0.48 4.84
CA VAL A 494 -14.20 0.11 3.56
C VAL A 494 -14.85 1.48 3.77
N SER A 495 -14.46 2.46 2.97
CA SER A 495 -15.03 3.82 2.96
C SER A 495 -15.47 4.21 1.54
N ASP A 496 -16.44 5.13 1.45
CA ASP A 496 -16.99 5.58 0.17
C ASP A 496 -16.12 6.66 -0.46
N ALA A 497 -15.62 6.38 -1.67
CA ALA A 497 -14.82 7.31 -2.45
C ALA A 497 -15.70 8.37 -3.10
N SER A 498 -15.22 9.61 -3.13
CA SER A 498 -15.72 10.60 -4.10
C SER A 498 -15.03 10.34 -5.44
N ALA A 499 -15.79 10.09 -6.51
CA ALA A 499 -15.22 9.93 -7.85
C ALA A 499 -14.36 11.16 -8.19
N THR A 500 -13.04 10.98 -8.34
CA THR A 500 -12.09 12.08 -8.52
C THR A 500 -11.20 11.84 -9.74
N THR A 501 -11.37 12.71 -10.74
CA THR A 501 -10.76 12.59 -12.07
C THR A 501 -9.29 13.02 -12.17
N ALA A 502 -8.50 12.91 -11.09
CA ALA A 502 -7.14 13.44 -11.09
C ALA A 502 -6.16 12.48 -11.79
N GLN A 503 -6.16 12.52 -13.13
CA GLN A 503 -5.21 11.77 -13.95
C GLN A 503 -3.81 12.40 -13.93
N LEU A 504 -2.78 11.59 -13.73
CA LEU A 504 -1.39 12.00 -13.89
C LEU A 504 -1.05 12.19 -15.38
N VAL A 505 -0.51 13.35 -15.73
CA VAL A 505 -0.11 13.63 -17.11
C VAL A 505 1.30 13.10 -17.35
N HIS A 506 1.41 12.05 -18.17
CA HIS A 506 2.71 11.52 -18.58
C HIS A 506 3.57 12.61 -19.25
N PRO A 507 4.88 12.72 -18.97
CA PRO A 507 5.72 13.71 -19.61
C PRO A 507 5.91 13.44 -21.13
N ASN A 508 6.22 14.49 -21.88
CA ASN A 508 6.82 14.34 -23.20
C ASN A 508 8.31 13.98 -23.07
N ARG A 509 8.97 13.70 -24.21
CA ARG A 509 10.41 13.41 -24.23
C ARG A 509 11.21 14.48 -23.49
N ILE A 510 11.95 14.04 -22.47
CA ILE A 510 12.89 14.87 -21.73
C ILE A 510 14.25 14.72 -22.39
N TYR A 511 14.77 15.80 -22.98
CA TYR A 511 16.07 15.77 -23.66
C TYR A 511 17.24 16.00 -22.71
N SER A 512 17.02 16.84 -21.70
CA SER A 512 18.05 17.24 -20.75
C SER A 512 17.43 17.82 -19.48
N TYR A 513 18.21 17.85 -18.41
CA TYR A 513 17.85 18.45 -17.14
C TYR A 513 19.04 19.18 -16.50
N GLN A 514 18.76 19.97 -15.48
CA GLN A 514 19.76 20.58 -14.61
C GLN A 514 19.42 20.26 -13.15
N LEU A 515 20.43 20.09 -12.31
CA LEU A 515 20.20 19.94 -10.87
C LEU A 515 19.82 21.26 -10.23
N PHE A 516 20.49 22.35 -10.58
CA PHE A 516 20.26 23.69 -10.02
C PHE A 516 20.45 24.76 -11.10
N ALA A 517 19.88 25.94 -10.88
CA ALA A 517 20.01 27.07 -11.80
C ALA A 517 21.50 27.47 -12.01
N GLY A 518 21.93 27.56 -13.27
CA GLY A 518 23.33 27.83 -13.61
C GLY A 518 24.27 26.61 -13.51
N GLY A 519 23.76 25.42 -13.20
CA GLY A 519 24.53 24.18 -13.22
C GLY A 519 24.76 23.60 -14.62
N PRO A 520 25.53 22.50 -14.74
CA PRO A 520 25.65 21.75 -15.99
C PRO A 520 24.29 21.26 -16.50
N THR A 521 24.16 21.19 -17.81
CA THR A 521 23.03 20.53 -18.48
C THR A 521 23.40 19.08 -18.78
N TYR A 522 22.64 18.14 -18.21
CA TYR A 522 22.81 16.71 -18.40
C TYR A 522 21.84 16.22 -19.48
N ARG A 523 22.32 15.42 -20.42
CA ARG A 523 21.46 14.80 -21.44
C ARG A 523 20.83 13.54 -20.86
N VAL A 524 19.55 13.33 -21.14
CA VAL A 524 18.87 12.08 -20.79
C VAL A 524 19.22 11.02 -21.85
N PRO A 525 19.93 9.93 -21.50
CA PRO A 525 20.23 8.85 -22.42
C PRO A 525 18.96 8.11 -22.86
N THR A 526 18.97 7.62 -24.10
CA THR A 526 17.96 6.66 -24.58
C THR A 526 18.41 5.23 -24.28
N CYS A 527 17.50 4.39 -23.79
CA CYS A 527 17.75 2.96 -23.65
C CYS A 527 17.30 2.18 -24.90
N ASN A 528 17.78 0.94 -25.04
CA ASN A 528 17.32 0.02 -26.08
C ASN A 528 15.86 -0.38 -25.84
N SER A 529 15.17 -0.88 -26.86
CA SER A 529 13.76 -1.33 -26.73
C SER A 529 13.62 -2.70 -26.06
N SER A 530 14.74 -3.42 -25.88
CA SER A 530 14.84 -4.60 -25.04
C SER A 530 16.11 -4.47 -24.20
N LEU A 531 15.99 -4.73 -22.90
CA LEU A 531 17.06 -4.76 -21.93
C LEU A 531 17.20 -6.20 -21.42
N GLN A 532 18.41 -6.74 -21.48
CA GLN A 532 18.78 -8.04 -20.91
C GLN A 532 20.25 -7.93 -20.48
N ASP A 533 20.61 -8.54 -19.34
CA ASP A 533 21.95 -8.46 -18.77
C ASP A 533 22.47 -7.02 -18.68
N THR A 534 21.59 -6.10 -18.28
CA THR A 534 21.81 -4.67 -18.40
C THR A 534 21.71 -4.00 -17.05
N SER A 535 22.74 -3.22 -16.69
CA SER A 535 22.71 -2.33 -15.52
C SER A 535 22.75 -0.87 -15.95
N LEU A 536 21.71 -0.12 -15.60
CA LEU A 536 21.57 1.32 -15.82
C LEU A 536 21.53 2.01 -14.46
N GLY A 537 22.32 3.06 -14.27
CA GLY A 537 22.35 3.78 -12.99
C GLY A 537 22.86 5.22 -13.11
N PRO A 538 22.82 5.98 -12.01
CA PRO A 538 23.32 7.34 -12.00
C PRO A 538 24.82 7.41 -12.31
N ASN A 539 25.20 8.38 -13.12
CA ASN A 539 26.61 8.72 -13.36
C ASN A 539 26.86 10.17 -12.94
N PRO A 540 27.72 10.45 -11.94
CA PRO A 540 27.96 11.80 -11.41
C PRO A 540 28.38 12.84 -12.46
N THR A 541 28.92 12.42 -13.61
CA THR A 541 29.41 13.34 -14.65
C THR A 541 28.47 13.51 -15.83
N SER A 542 27.67 12.50 -16.17
CA SER A 542 26.87 12.48 -17.40
C SER A 542 25.37 12.35 -17.17
N ASN A 543 24.94 11.65 -16.11
CA ASN A 543 23.52 11.42 -15.80
C ASN A 543 23.33 11.23 -14.27
N PRO A 544 23.53 12.27 -13.45
CA PRO A 544 23.58 12.14 -11.99
C PRO A 544 22.26 11.73 -11.32
N LEU A 545 21.13 11.80 -12.02
CA LEU A 545 19.82 11.34 -11.52
C LEU A 545 19.40 9.96 -12.02
N GLY A 546 20.17 9.35 -12.93
CA GLY A 546 19.77 8.08 -13.54
C GLY A 546 18.46 8.18 -14.34
N LEU A 547 18.25 9.25 -15.12
CA LEU A 547 17.08 9.34 -16.00
C LEU A 547 17.34 8.54 -17.28
N PHE A 548 16.42 7.68 -17.69
CA PHE A 548 16.49 6.89 -18.92
C PHE A 548 15.18 7.00 -19.69
N PHE A 549 15.26 7.12 -21.02
CA PHE A 549 14.09 7.33 -21.87
C PHE A 549 14.01 6.30 -23.00
N GLN A 550 12.83 5.71 -23.19
CA GLN A 550 12.46 4.94 -24.37
C GLN A 550 11.25 5.60 -25.04
N SER A 551 11.29 5.79 -26.36
CA SER A 551 10.19 6.42 -27.12
C SER A 551 9.07 5.47 -27.56
N GLY A 552 9.34 4.17 -27.58
CA GLY A 552 8.38 3.13 -27.94
C GLY A 552 8.23 2.12 -26.81
N ASP A 553 7.79 0.91 -27.14
CA ASP A 553 7.73 -0.18 -26.18
C ASP A 553 9.12 -0.52 -25.62
N LEU A 554 9.12 -0.98 -24.37
CA LEU A 554 10.31 -1.43 -23.67
C LEU A 554 10.05 -2.81 -23.06
N ASP A 555 10.90 -3.76 -23.42
CA ASP A 555 10.93 -5.07 -22.79
C ASP A 555 12.12 -5.12 -21.81
N CYS A 556 11.86 -5.46 -20.55
CA CYS A 556 12.88 -5.81 -19.57
C CYS A 556 12.85 -7.33 -19.39
N ASP A 557 13.87 -7.99 -19.94
CA ASP A 557 14.06 -9.44 -19.86
C ASP A 557 14.98 -9.78 -18.65
N ASP A 558 15.73 -10.90 -18.68
CA ASP A 558 16.55 -11.35 -17.55
C ASP A 558 17.69 -10.38 -17.13
N ASN A 559 17.99 -10.34 -15.83
CA ASN A 559 19.12 -9.64 -15.21
C ASN A 559 19.19 -8.13 -15.56
N VAL A 560 18.04 -7.45 -15.47
CA VAL A 560 17.94 -6.00 -15.70
C VAL A 560 17.96 -5.26 -14.36
N HIS A 561 18.98 -4.45 -14.13
CA HIS A 561 19.07 -3.59 -12.96
C HIS A 561 19.01 -2.12 -13.36
N VAL A 562 18.03 -1.37 -12.86
CA VAL A 562 17.88 0.06 -13.13
C VAL A 562 17.82 0.82 -11.81
N GLU A 563 18.77 1.72 -11.58
CA GLU A 563 18.75 2.70 -10.49
C GLU A 563 18.46 4.10 -11.07
N GLY A 564 17.29 4.66 -10.78
CA GLY A 564 16.87 5.97 -11.28
C GLY A 564 15.41 6.02 -11.74
N THR A 565 15.16 6.77 -12.81
CA THR A 565 13.82 6.94 -13.39
C THR A 565 13.81 6.41 -14.82
N LEU A 566 12.93 5.46 -15.10
CA LEU A 566 12.67 4.92 -16.41
C LEU A 566 11.39 5.53 -16.99
N ILE A 567 11.50 6.16 -18.16
CA ILE A 567 10.38 6.83 -18.84
C ILE A 567 10.14 6.14 -20.18
N VAL A 568 8.94 5.60 -20.37
CA VAL A 568 8.55 4.80 -21.54
C VAL A 568 7.39 5.46 -22.27
N GLY A 569 7.64 5.87 -23.51
CA GLY A 569 6.70 6.56 -24.38
C GLY A 569 6.61 8.06 -24.14
N THR A 570 5.53 8.67 -24.64
CA THR A 570 5.31 10.12 -24.54
C THR A 570 3.84 10.43 -24.30
N SER A 571 3.52 11.65 -23.87
CA SER A 571 2.13 12.09 -23.72
C SER A 571 1.29 12.05 -25.03
N SER A 572 1.92 11.81 -26.18
CA SER A 572 1.29 11.78 -27.51
C SER A 572 1.38 10.43 -28.22
N SER A 573 2.07 9.46 -27.63
CA SER A 573 2.25 8.13 -28.22
C SER A 573 2.29 7.12 -27.08
N ALA A 574 1.29 6.23 -27.08
CA ALA A 574 1.21 5.08 -26.21
C ALA A 574 2.42 4.16 -26.41
N SER A 575 2.95 3.63 -25.32
CA SER A 575 4.08 2.70 -25.30
C SER A 575 4.04 1.90 -24.03
N THR A 576 4.28 0.61 -24.18
CA THR A 576 4.14 -0.40 -23.12
C THR A 576 5.48 -0.75 -22.50
N LEU A 577 5.50 -1.01 -21.19
CA LEU A 577 6.60 -1.70 -20.51
C LEU A 577 6.21 -3.16 -20.28
N ARG A 578 7.04 -4.10 -20.68
CA ARG A 578 6.86 -5.54 -20.38
C ARG A 578 8.01 -6.03 -19.51
N LEU A 579 7.68 -6.67 -18.40
CA LEU A 579 8.64 -7.38 -17.56
C LEU A 579 8.52 -8.88 -17.87
N ARG A 580 9.65 -9.54 -18.14
CA ARG A 580 9.75 -10.97 -18.52
C ARG A 580 11.00 -11.60 -17.92
N GLY A 581 10.90 -12.80 -17.37
CA GLY A 581 12.07 -13.50 -16.82
C GLY A 581 12.54 -12.96 -15.47
N ALA A 582 13.76 -13.32 -15.05
CA ALA A 582 14.18 -13.20 -13.66
C ALA A 582 15.32 -12.20 -13.42
N GLY A 583 15.40 -11.70 -12.19
CA GLY A 583 16.48 -10.78 -11.77
C GLY A 583 16.27 -9.36 -12.28
N ILE A 584 15.00 -8.91 -12.37
CA ILE A 584 14.65 -7.55 -12.73
C ILE A 584 14.54 -6.71 -11.46
N ASP A 585 15.43 -5.74 -11.29
CA ASP A 585 15.39 -4.81 -10.16
C ASP A 585 15.36 -3.37 -10.67
N ILE A 586 14.24 -2.66 -10.44
CA ILE A 586 14.09 -1.26 -10.81
C ILE A 586 13.82 -0.45 -9.53
N ALA A 587 14.77 0.42 -9.17
CA ALA A 587 14.72 1.19 -7.94
C ALA A 587 15.03 2.67 -8.19
N PRO A 588 14.51 3.61 -7.38
CA PRO A 588 14.76 5.03 -7.60
C PRO A 588 16.17 5.40 -7.18
N ALA A 589 16.74 6.41 -7.84
CA ALA A 589 17.89 7.12 -7.31
C ALA A 589 17.43 8.04 -6.17
N THR A 590 18.18 8.04 -5.05
CA THR A 590 17.87 8.91 -3.92
C THR A 590 18.33 10.34 -4.19
N LEU A 591 17.42 11.31 -4.08
CA LEU A 591 17.75 12.73 -4.16
C LEU A 591 18.42 13.18 -2.85
N LYS A 592 19.25 14.22 -2.93
CA LYS A 592 19.77 14.85 -1.72
C LYS A 592 18.64 15.55 -0.98
N SER A 593 18.40 15.13 0.26
CA SER A 593 17.35 15.72 1.09
C SER A 593 17.60 17.22 1.34
N PRO A 594 16.53 18.04 1.35
CA PRO A 594 16.60 19.41 1.82
C PRO A 594 17.17 19.50 3.24
N ILE A 595 17.92 20.58 3.52
CA ILE A 595 18.56 20.80 4.82
C ILE A 595 17.53 20.71 5.96
N GLY A 596 17.87 19.93 6.99
CA GLY A 596 17.02 19.77 8.19
C GLY A 596 15.93 18.71 8.06
N SER A 597 15.78 18.04 6.92
CA SER A 597 14.92 16.88 6.75
C SER A 597 15.68 15.57 6.95
N ASN A 598 15.05 14.59 7.62
CA ASN A 598 15.52 13.19 7.68
C ASN A 598 14.75 12.30 6.70
N ASP A 599 13.86 12.89 5.91
CA ASP A 599 13.03 12.19 4.95
C ASP A 599 13.83 11.82 3.69
N VAL A 600 13.31 10.85 2.97
CA VAL A 600 13.87 10.35 1.71
C VAL A 600 13.06 10.93 0.55
N TYR A 601 13.75 11.40 -0.49
CA TYR A 601 13.11 12.02 -1.65
C TYR A 601 13.51 11.29 -2.92
N HIS A 602 12.51 10.93 -3.73
CA HIS A 602 12.69 10.26 -5.00
C HIS A 602 11.97 10.99 -6.13
N LEU A 603 12.49 10.83 -7.35
CA LEU A 603 11.68 11.02 -8.55
C LEU A 603 10.81 9.76 -8.76
N PRO A 604 9.80 9.78 -9.64
CA PRO A 604 9.10 8.57 -10.02
C PRO A 604 10.10 7.53 -10.56
N THR A 605 9.96 6.28 -10.15
CA THR A 605 10.88 5.22 -10.59
C THR A 605 10.53 4.77 -12.01
N VAL A 606 9.24 4.59 -12.29
CA VAL A 606 8.74 4.11 -13.57
C VAL A 606 7.57 4.99 -14.02
N LEU A 607 7.68 5.55 -15.22
CA LEU A 607 6.60 6.30 -15.88
C LEU A 607 6.35 5.67 -17.25
N VAL A 608 5.13 5.16 -17.45
CA VAL A 608 4.74 4.49 -18.70
C VAL A 608 3.50 5.16 -19.26
N SER A 609 3.56 5.51 -20.55
CA SER A 609 2.50 6.26 -21.25
C SER A 609 1.25 5.43 -21.60
N ASP A 610 1.33 4.11 -21.46
CA ASP A 610 0.25 3.16 -21.74
C ASP A 610 0.26 2.07 -20.65
N ASP A 611 0.47 0.80 -21.04
CA ASP A 611 0.38 -0.36 -20.16
C ASP A 611 1.72 -0.76 -19.53
N ILE A 612 1.65 -1.35 -18.33
CA ILE A 612 2.70 -2.16 -17.73
C ILE A 612 2.20 -3.60 -17.68
N PHE A 613 2.86 -4.51 -18.39
CA PHE A 613 2.61 -5.95 -18.30
C PHE A 613 3.71 -6.64 -17.50
N VAL A 614 3.29 -7.48 -16.57
CA VAL A 614 4.12 -8.49 -15.93
C VAL A 614 3.72 -9.83 -16.54
N ASP A 615 4.56 -10.31 -17.46
CA ASP A 615 4.33 -11.52 -18.25
C ASP A 615 4.76 -12.79 -17.47
N ASP A 616 4.50 -13.94 -18.07
CA ASP A 616 4.82 -15.26 -17.50
C ASP A 616 6.31 -15.41 -17.17
N ASP A 617 6.62 -16.14 -16.09
CA ASP A 617 7.97 -16.38 -15.53
C ASP A 617 8.72 -15.15 -14.97
N THR A 618 8.02 -14.05 -14.69
CA THR A 618 8.67 -12.83 -14.18
C THR A 618 9.04 -12.91 -12.69
N VAL A 619 10.31 -12.67 -12.37
CA VAL A 619 10.78 -12.40 -11.00
C VAL A 619 11.36 -10.99 -10.92
N ALA A 620 10.58 -10.05 -10.36
CA ALA A 620 10.88 -8.62 -10.40
C ALA A 620 10.67 -7.89 -9.06
N ASN A 621 11.57 -6.95 -8.77
CA ASN A 621 11.45 -5.99 -7.68
C ASN A 621 11.33 -4.57 -8.25
N LEU A 622 10.23 -3.89 -7.95
CA LEU A 622 9.98 -2.51 -8.30
C LEU A 622 9.92 -1.68 -7.01
N ASN A 623 10.85 -0.74 -6.84
CA ASN A 623 10.84 0.13 -5.66
C ASN A 623 10.46 1.56 -6.05
N GLY A 624 9.79 2.29 -5.16
CA GLY A 624 9.39 3.66 -5.35
C GLY A 624 8.04 3.85 -6.06
N LEU A 625 7.90 4.95 -6.81
CA LEU A 625 6.64 5.30 -7.47
C LEU A 625 6.61 4.75 -8.91
N VAL A 626 5.65 3.86 -9.18
CA VAL A 626 5.35 3.27 -10.47
C VAL A 626 4.04 3.85 -11.00
N VAL A 627 4.06 4.34 -12.24
CA VAL A 627 2.88 4.93 -12.90
C VAL A 627 2.65 4.27 -14.25
N ALA A 628 1.52 3.57 -14.38
CA ALA A 628 0.92 3.17 -15.65
C ALA A 628 -0.15 4.20 -16.02
N SER A 629 -0.07 4.80 -17.21
CA SER A 629 -1.09 5.75 -17.66
C SER A 629 -2.37 5.06 -18.11
N ASP A 630 -2.28 3.75 -18.40
CA ASP A 630 -3.38 2.86 -18.72
C ASP A 630 -3.38 1.65 -17.75
N ASN A 631 -3.16 0.42 -18.22
CA ASN A 631 -3.30 -0.78 -17.39
C ASN A 631 -2.00 -1.07 -16.63
N PHE A 632 -2.13 -1.45 -15.36
CA PHE A 632 -1.12 -2.30 -14.70
C PHE A 632 -1.67 -3.72 -14.65
N GLU A 633 -1.08 -4.63 -15.40
CA GLU A 633 -1.59 -5.98 -15.59
C GLU A 633 -0.50 -7.02 -15.29
N LEU A 634 -0.76 -7.79 -14.24
CA LEU A 634 -0.10 -9.06 -13.98
C LEU A 634 -0.93 -10.15 -14.66
N LYS A 635 -0.38 -10.73 -15.73
CA LYS A 635 -1.05 -11.77 -16.51
C LYS A 635 -1.22 -13.05 -15.72
N ASP A 636 -2.26 -13.82 -16.06
CA ASP A 636 -2.41 -15.20 -15.65
C ASP A 636 -1.18 -16.00 -16.07
N GLY A 637 -0.57 -16.73 -15.14
CA GLY A 637 0.68 -17.41 -15.43
C GLY A 637 1.16 -18.31 -14.30
N ALA A 638 2.30 -18.95 -14.51
CA ALA A 638 2.87 -19.95 -13.60
C ALA A 638 3.16 -19.39 -12.18
N ASP A 639 3.26 -20.29 -11.22
CA ASP A 639 3.69 -20.07 -9.83
C ASP A 639 5.12 -19.49 -9.72
N SER A 640 5.93 -19.62 -10.78
CA SER A 640 7.26 -19.04 -10.88
C SER A 640 7.28 -17.51 -10.87
N ILE A 641 6.13 -16.85 -11.05
CA ILE A 641 6.02 -15.39 -11.11
C ILE A 641 6.06 -14.81 -9.69
N SER A 642 7.06 -13.99 -9.41
CA SER A 642 7.17 -13.24 -8.15
C SER A 642 7.38 -11.76 -8.43
N LEU A 643 6.51 -10.92 -7.88
CA LEU A 643 6.59 -9.47 -8.02
C LEU A 643 6.53 -8.83 -6.63
N THR A 644 7.57 -8.10 -6.26
CA THR A 644 7.49 -7.18 -5.13
C THR A 644 7.51 -5.74 -5.61
N LEU A 645 6.47 -4.97 -5.31
CA LEU A 645 6.45 -3.52 -5.47
C LEU A 645 6.47 -2.85 -4.10
N ALA A 646 7.60 -2.25 -3.71
CA ALA A 646 7.71 -1.48 -2.48
C ALA A 646 7.66 0.02 -2.77
N GLY A 647 6.51 0.66 -2.55
CA GLY A 647 6.30 2.08 -2.78
C GLY A 647 4.85 2.43 -3.10
N ARG A 648 4.63 2.93 -4.31
CA ARG A 648 3.34 3.45 -4.77
C ARG A 648 3.06 2.97 -6.18
N LEU A 649 1.86 2.46 -6.43
CA LEU A 649 1.38 2.08 -7.75
C LEU A 649 0.17 2.93 -8.14
N PHE A 650 0.34 3.73 -9.20
CA PHE A 650 -0.76 4.48 -9.81
C PHE A 650 -1.05 3.91 -11.20
N ALA A 651 -2.29 3.52 -11.44
CA ALA A 651 -2.73 2.95 -12.71
C ALA A 651 -4.13 3.44 -13.05
N ARG A 652 -4.50 3.46 -14.34
CA ARG A 652 -5.88 3.73 -14.72
C ARG A 652 -6.74 2.53 -14.34
N ASP A 653 -6.30 1.36 -14.75
CA ASP A 653 -6.98 0.09 -14.54
C ASP A 653 -5.96 -0.90 -13.92
N LEU A 654 -6.42 -1.73 -12.98
CA LEU A 654 -5.57 -2.64 -12.21
C LEU A 654 -6.02 -4.09 -12.39
N PHE A 655 -5.13 -4.94 -12.89
CA PHE A 655 -5.40 -6.36 -13.10
C PHE A 655 -4.31 -7.20 -12.44
N LEU A 656 -4.65 -7.80 -11.30
CA LEU A 656 -3.82 -8.78 -10.61
C LEU A 656 -4.53 -10.12 -10.70
N TYR A 657 -4.33 -10.85 -11.81
CA TYR A 657 -5.02 -12.11 -12.05
C TYR A 657 -4.47 -13.25 -11.18
N ALA A 658 -5.26 -14.31 -11.03
CA ALA A 658 -4.85 -15.52 -10.31
C ALA A 658 -3.59 -16.14 -10.93
N ARG A 659 -2.79 -16.81 -10.10
CA ARG A 659 -1.72 -17.69 -10.59
C ARG A 659 -2.36 -18.98 -11.13
N SER A 660 -1.67 -19.70 -12.03
CA SER A 660 -2.25 -20.84 -12.75
C SER A 660 -2.65 -22.01 -11.85
N ASP A 661 -1.99 -22.16 -10.70
CA ASP A 661 -2.34 -23.11 -9.64
C ASP A 661 -3.58 -22.67 -8.86
N TRP A 662 -3.81 -21.36 -8.75
CA TRP A 662 -5.03 -20.81 -8.18
C TRP A 662 -6.20 -20.80 -9.17
N ASP A 663 -5.97 -20.68 -10.48
CA ASP A 663 -6.99 -20.65 -11.55
C ASP A 663 -7.59 -22.03 -11.88
N GLU A 664 -8.05 -22.73 -10.85
CA GLU A 664 -8.67 -24.04 -10.96
C GLU A 664 -10.18 -23.99 -11.21
N SER A 665 -10.73 -25.07 -11.77
CA SER A 665 -12.16 -25.14 -12.09
C SER A 665 -13.05 -24.99 -10.85
N GLU A 666 -14.27 -24.46 -11.06
CA GLU A 666 -15.28 -24.39 -10.00
C GLU A 666 -15.47 -25.73 -9.26
N SER A 667 -15.57 -26.84 -10.01
CA SER A 667 -15.69 -28.18 -9.44
C SER A 667 -14.52 -28.56 -8.55
N TRP A 668 -13.30 -28.18 -8.93
CA TRP A 668 -12.10 -28.50 -8.17
C TRP A 668 -12.09 -27.77 -6.83
N TRP A 669 -12.44 -26.48 -6.82
CA TRP A 669 -12.54 -25.70 -5.59
C TRP A 669 -13.59 -26.26 -4.63
N TRP A 670 -14.72 -26.71 -5.17
CA TRP A 670 -15.73 -27.41 -4.37
C TRP A 670 -15.21 -28.73 -3.81
N ASP A 671 -14.52 -29.55 -4.60
CA ASP A 671 -13.93 -30.81 -4.11
C ASP A 671 -12.96 -30.56 -2.93
N GLN A 672 -12.06 -29.58 -3.05
CA GLN A 672 -11.14 -29.21 -1.95
C GLN A 672 -11.89 -28.71 -0.72
N HIS A 673 -12.91 -27.87 -0.94
CA HIS A 673 -13.73 -27.34 0.14
C HIS A 673 -14.48 -28.46 0.89
N TRP A 674 -14.97 -29.47 0.18
CA TRP A 674 -15.65 -30.63 0.76
C TRP A 674 -14.70 -31.53 1.56
N ASP A 675 -13.54 -31.84 0.98
CA ASP A 675 -12.52 -32.64 1.63
C ASP A 675 -11.98 -31.98 2.91
N PHE A 676 -11.99 -30.64 2.96
CA PHE A 676 -11.74 -29.85 4.17
C PHE A 676 -12.90 -29.90 5.18
N LEU A 677 -14.13 -29.60 4.75
CA LEU A 677 -15.27 -29.42 5.66
C LEU A 677 -15.75 -30.71 6.32
N ILE A 678 -15.77 -31.83 5.60
CA ILE A 678 -16.35 -33.09 6.09
C ILE A 678 -15.61 -33.62 7.33
N PRO A 679 -14.26 -33.74 7.33
CA PRO A 679 -13.51 -34.14 8.52
C PRO A 679 -13.65 -33.16 9.68
N LEU A 680 -13.59 -31.85 9.40
CA LEU A 680 -13.72 -30.80 10.40
C LEU A 680 -15.08 -30.89 11.11
N TYR A 681 -16.16 -31.02 10.34
CA TYR A 681 -17.52 -31.19 10.86
C TYR A 681 -17.63 -32.44 11.75
N ASN A 682 -17.14 -33.58 11.27
CA ASN A 682 -17.19 -34.84 12.03
C ASN A 682 -16.41 -34.75 13.36
N GLN A 683 -15.28 -34.03 13.38
CA GLN A 683 -14.49 -33.85 14.60
C GLN A 683 -15.17 -32.89 15.60
N LEU A 684 -15.75 -31.79 15.12
CA LEU A 684 -16.48 -30.84 15.98
C LEU A 684 -17.70 -31.52 16.64
N VAL A 685 -18.44 -32.32 15.89
CA VAL A 685 -19.57 -33.12 16.40
C VAL A 685 -19.11 -34.19 17.39
N ALA A 686 -17.98 -34.86 17.13
CA ALA A 686 -17.46 -35.89 18.03
C ALA A 686 -16.98 -35.33 19.38
N LEU A 687 -16.51 -34.09 19.42
CA LEU A 687 -15.89 -33.49 20.61
C LEU A 687 -16.81 -32.60 21.45
N HIS A 688 -18.03 -32.27 20.99
CA HIS A 688 -18.95 -31.35 21.68
C HIS A 688 -18.30 -30.01 22.07
N LEU A 689 -17.31 -29.54 21.31
CA LEU A 689 -16.55 -28.33 21.62
C LEU A 689 -17.18 -27.10 20.94
N PRO A 690 -17.37 -25.97 21.66
CA PRO A 690 -17.55 -24.68 21.01
C PRO A 690 -16.26 -24.29 20.30
N LEU A 691 -16.39 -23.68 19.12
CA LEU A 691 -15.30 -23.24 18.24
C LEU A 691 -14.19 -22.51 19.03
N LEU A 692 -13.11 -23.21 19.38
CA LEU A 692 -11.86 -22.62 19.83
C LEU A 692 -10.69 -23.47 19.28
N PRO A 693 -9.74 -22.87 18.56
CA PRO A 693 -8.62 -23.56 17.96
C PRO A 693 -7.48 -23.71 18.98
N SER A 694 -6.98 -24.94 19.14
CA SER A 694 -5.54 -25.25 19.15
C SER A 694 -5.30 -26.73 19.48
N GLY A 695 -4.60 -27.44 18.59
CA GLY A 695 -3.99 -28.75 18.87
C GLY A 695 -4.72 -30.01 18.39
N GLY A 696 -5.70 -29.91 17.48
CA GLY A 696 -6.35 -31.07 16.84
C GLY A 696 -5.60 -31.58 15.60
N ALA A 697 -5.91 -32.80 15.14
CA ALA A 697 -5.27 -33.45 13.98
C ALA A 697 -5.83 -32.99 12.60
N VAL A 698 -6.73 -32.01 12.56
CA VAL A 698 -7.41 -31.50 11.36
C VAL A 698 -7.29 -29.98 11.36
N SER A 699 -6.88 -29.40 10.22
CA SER A 699 -6.75 -27.95 10.02
C SER A 699 -8.08 -27.24 10.29
N ALA A 700 -8.04 -26.13 11.02
CA ALA A 700 -9.25 -25.38 11.36
C ALA A 700 -9.68 -24.41 10.23
N TYR A 701 -8.72 -24.08 9.36
CA TYR A 701 -8.87 -23.10 8.29
C TYR A 701 -8.55 -23.72 6.93
N LEU A 702 -9.30 -23.33 5.90
CA LEU A 702 -9.12 -23.77 4.52
C LEU A 702 -7.73 -23.40 3.96
N PRO A 703 -7.18 -22.19 4.14
CA PRO A 703 -5.81 -21.88 3.72
C PRO A 703 -4.76 -22.81 4.34
N GLU A 704 -4.86 -23.07 5.65
CA GLU A 704 -3.97 -24.00 6.36
C GLU A 704 -4.14 -25.44 5.86
N TYR A 705 -5.36 -25.87 5.56
CA TYR A 705 -5.62 -27.19 4.95
C TYR A 705 -4.95 -27.33 3.58
N LEU A 706 -5.08 -26.31 2.73
CA LEU A 706 -4.47 -26.31 1.40
C LEU A 706 -2.94 -26.37 1.50
N GLU A 707 -2.34 -25.58 2.39
CA GLU A 707 -0.90 -25.54 2.65
C GLU A 707 -0.41 -26.90 3.21
N ALA A 708 -1.05 -27.40 4.27
CA ALA A 708 -0.62 -28.60 4.98
C ALA A 708 -0.68 -29.88 4.11
N ASN A 709 -1.51 -29.88 3.08
CA ASN A 709 -1.65 -30.99 2.13
C ASN A 709 -0.87 -30.77 0.82
N ASN A 710 -0.06 -29.71 0.71
CA ASN A 710 0.65 -29.31 -0.51
C ASN A 710 -0.29 -29.17 -1.72
N ILE A 711 -1.48 -28.60 -1.51
CA ILE A 711 -2.48 -28.34 -2.56
C ILE A 711 -2.24 -26.96 -3.14
N LEU A 712 -2.16 -25.93 -2.30
CA LEU A 712 -1.83 -24.54 -2.67
C LEU A 712 -1.01 -23.89 -1.56
N ASP A 713 -0.10 -22.98 -1.95
CA ASP A 713 0.63 -22.12 -1.02
C ASP A 713 -0.11 -20.78 -0.87
N PRO A 714 -0.67 -20.46 0.31
CA PRO A 714 -1.37 -19.19 0.56
C PRO A 714 -0.41 -17.98 0.71
N THR A 715 0.91 -18.19 0.66
CA THR A 715 1.90 -17.11 0.74
C THR A 715 1.82 -16.21 -0.49
N PRO A 716 1.75 -14.87 -0.33
CA PRO A 716 1.73 -13.97 -1.48
C PRO A 716 3.07 -13.92 -2.22
N ASP A 717 3.10 -14.39 -3.46
CA ASP A 717 4.24 -14.20 -4.38
C ASP A 717 4.19 -12.85 -5.11
N VAL A 718 3.04 -12.20 -5.08
CA VAL A 718 2.79 -10.85 -5.60
C VAL A 718 2.47 -9.94 -4.43
N LEU A 719 3.39 -9.03 -4.12
CA LEU A 719 3.31 -8.16 -2.95
C LEU A 719 3.49 -6.71 -3.35
N ILE A 720 2.44 -5.91 -3.20
CA ILE A 720 2.50 -4.45 -3.31
C ILE A 720 2.41 -3.87 -1.90
N LYS A 721 3.40 -3.10 -1.46
CA LYS A 721 3.46 -2.57 -0.09
C LYS A 721 4.04 -1.16 -0.02
N PRO A 722 3.78 -0.40 1.05
CA PRO A 722 4.45 0.88 1.25
C PRO A 722 5.96 0.70 1.33
N GLU A 723 6.69 1.68 0.81
CA GLU A 723 8.13 1.75 1.01
C GLU A 723 8.44 2.13 2.48
N VAL A 724 9.39 1.43 3.08
CA VAL A 724 9.89 1.74 4.43
C VAL A 724 11.30 2.29 4.31
N SER A 725 11.46 3.56 4.69
CA SER A 725 12.79 4.19 4.73
C SER A 725 13.68 3.52 5.76
N ALA A 726 14.89 3.12 5.33
CA ALA A 726 15.91 2.55 6.22
C ALA A 726 16.34 3.50 7.36
N ASN A 727 16.11 4.80 7.20
CA ASN A 727 16.52 5.83 8.17
C ASN A 727 15.37 6.28 9.09
N GLY A 728 14.17 5.69 8.97
CA GLY A 728 13.00 6.01 9.79
C GLY A 728 12.31 7.35 9.48
N GLY A 729 12.75 8.08 8.43
CA GLY A 729 12.04 9.24 7.88
C GLY A 729 10.94 8.84 6.89
N GLU A 730 10.08 9.77 6.49
CA GLU A 730 9.05 9.50 5.49
C GLU A 730 9.66 9.49 4.07
N THR A 731 9.10 8.68 3.16
CA THR A 731 9.48 8.70 1.75
C THR A 731 8.54 9.61 0.96
N HIS A 732 9.10 10.55 0.21
CA HIS A 732 8.36 11.51 -0.62
C HIS A 732 8.73 11.36 -2.10
N TYR A 733 7.71 11.26 -2.95
CA TYR A 733 7.89 11.30 -4.40
C TYR A 733 7.66 12.72 -4.92
N ILE A 734 8.58 13.18 -5.76
CA ILE A 734 8.57 14.52 -6.36
C ILE A 734 8.09 14.41 -7.79
N TRP A 735 7.12 15.24 -8.18
CA TRP A 735 6.68 15.39 -9.57
C TRP A 735 7.19 16.72 -10.14
N PRO A 736 8.35 16.74 -10.82
CA PRO A 736 8.99 17.99 -11.20
C PRO A 736 8.45 18.59 -12.49
N ASP A 737 8.55 19.91 -12.60
CA ASP A 737 8.53 20.61 -13.88
C ASP A 737 9.86 20.35 -14.59
N TRP A 738 9.88 19.44 -15.55
CA TRP A 738 11.10 19.03 -16.28
C TRP A 738 11.78 20.16 -17.07
N THR A 739 11.13 21.32 -17.23
CA THR A 739 11.75 22.51 -17.85
C THR A 739 12.57 23.34 -16.87
N LYS A 740 12.50 23.03 -15.57
CA LYS A 740 13.20 23.72 -14.49
C LYS A 740 14.22 22.81 -13.81
N PRO A 741 15.20 23.39 -13.09
CA PRO A 741 16.11 22.59 -12.28
C PRO A 741 15.39 21.81 -11.18
N ILE A 742 15.98 20.70 -10.72
CA ILE A 742 15.42 19.87 -9.64
C ILE A 742 15.44 20.58 -8.28
N TYR A 743 16.52 21.31 -7.99
CA TYR A 743 16.68 22.10 -6.76
C TYR A 743 16.49 23.58 -7.08
N LEU A 744 15.58 24.21 -6.33
CA LEU A 744 15.20 25.60 -6.53
C LEU A 744 15.72 26.49 -5.39
N PRO A 745 15.95 27.79 -5.65
CA PRO A 745 16.16 28.77 -4.59
C PRO A 745 14.98 28.79 -3.60
N HIS A 746 15.27 28.78 -2.30
CA HIS A 746 14.22 28.82 -1.27
C HIS A 746 13.81 30.28 -0.99
N PRO A 747 12.51 30.59 -0.82
CA PRO A 747 12.05 31.96 -0.55
C PRO A 747 12.76 32.65 0.63
N ASP A 748 13.08 31.91 1.70
CA ASP A 748 13.84 32.42 2.86
C ASP A 748 15.28 32.87 2.55
N ASP A 749 15.85 32.47 1.41
CA ASP A 749 17.18 32.95 0.98
C ASP A 749 17.09 34.32 0.27
N ALA A 750 15.88 34.86 0.08
CA ALA A 750 15.68 36.17 -0.51
C ALA A 750 16.05 37.30 0.46
N ARG A 751 16.69 38.34 -0.09
CA ARG A 751 16.79 39.64 0.60
C ARG A 751 15.50 40.42 0.38
N PRO A 752 15.09 41.31 1.30
CA PRO A 752 13.92 42.15 1.11
C PRO A 752 13.95 42.88 -0.24
N GLY A 753 12.94 42.63 -1.09
CA GLY A 753 12.82 43.23 -2.43
C GLY A 753 13.64 42.59 -3.54
N GLN A 754 14.24 41.41 -3.33
CA GLN A 754 15.01 40.67 -4.34
C GLN A 754 14.51 39.22 -4.47
N LEU A 755 14.74 38.59 -5.63
CA LEU A 755 14.48 37.16 -5.80
C LEU A 755 15.51 36.32 -5.01
N PRO A 756 15.16 35.13 -4.52
CA PRO A 756 16.06 34.25 -3.79
C PRO A 756 17.16 33.67 -4.70
N GLY A 757 18.33 33.41 -4.11
CA GLY A 757 19.44 32.70 -4.73
C GLY A 757 19.63 31.29 -4.17
N LEU A 758 20.54 30.53 -4.78
CA LEU A 758 20.95 29.21 -4.28
C LEU A 758 21.88 29.36 -3.07
N ARG A 759 21.87 28.36 -2.19
CA ARG A 759 22.73 28.29 -1.00
C ARG A 759 23.89 27.31 -1.19
N TRP A 760 25.05 27.69 -0.66
CA TRP A 760 26.31 26.98 -0.90
C TRP A 760 27.14 26.84 0.39
N ASP A 761 27.77 25.68 0.57
CA ASP A 761 28.79 25.45 1.58
C ASP A 761 30.19 25.47 0.97
N LEU A 762 31.14 26.13 1.63
CA LEU A 762 32.54 26.12 1.24
C LEU A 762 33.19 24.81 1.68
N ILE A 763 33.61 23.99 0.71
CA ILE A 763 34.23 22.69 0.95
C ILE A 763 35.74 22.80 1.03
N ARG A 764 36.35 23.54 0.09
CA ARG A 764 37.80 23.69 0.02
C ARG A 764 38.20 25.10 -0.40
N TRP A 765 39.33 25.56 0.14
CA TRP A 765 39.97 26.82 -0.20
C TRP A 765 41.46 26.61 -0.42
N GLU A 766 41.96 26.98 -1.60
CA GLU A 766 43.36 26.89 -2.00
C GLU A 766 43.86 28.27 -2.44
N GLU A 767 45.10 28.59 -2.12
CA GLU A 767 45.76 29.82 -2.54
C GLU A 767 47.14 29.50 -3.11
N GLU A 768 47.39 29.95 -4.34
CA GLU A 768 48.65 29.83 -5.06
C GLU A 768 49.14 31.23 -5.46
N THR A 769 50.41 31.56 -5.21
CA THR A 769 50.98 32.89 -5.50
C THR A 769 52.28 32.82 -6.26
#